data_AF-A0A8T1W2V2-F1
#
_entry.id   AF-A0A8T1W2V2-F1
#
_cell.length_a   1.000
_cell.length_b   1.000
_cell.length_c   1.000
_cell.angle_alpha   90.00
_cell.angle_beta   90.00
_cell.angle_gamma   90.00
#
_symmetry.space_group_name_H-M   'P 1'
#
loop_
_entity.id
_entity.type
_entity.pdbx_description
1 polymer ?
#
loop_
_entity_poly.entity_id
_entity_poly.type
_entity_poly.pdbx_seq_one_letter_code
_entity_poly.pdbx_strand_id
1 'polypeptide(L)'
;MDPAAEVTRLTGEVHAKEEALNALKAKTKAFVDNMRSQLANESKKVAALEEKLKEAATAAAPSAADKSSALTQEIEKLKQETAAREIELKARAKSFADAVTAQLEAEKDKSRSLETQLQHKTEALAAATAAADQAKEMDFLSQTALAAGSHTDAEFNALQSQVSSANLDMTDLRERVRSVEADASQSAQQAASLRQELEALRVSSEQQRSQLQAEVDSLEARESALQAELNSQQTQVKAEGDSLLEADVAKLKELEFQLEQHKIENQHLQKQLSDKDFQLEQLDGYRRRADDSDSKGRQHQAEISSLQSQLQAKCDEQASFSCGKCPELEEKLAEITQLYEKVNLGRSRSDSLIAETQSQLGEMQTIKQQYVASQERLDDMMKQNLQLNEKISEKEIEVTTLKAEMKKWSMEMAELQSQHSTLKTDSTEHRQRSESVHADFQKAEETLKDLQTKCEQLEKKNQELSTSVETINKENTDKRQKAKALVQSLVSEKTGLLEARSALQKEVDRLRMEVNQRNAENDQQVKQFRDETSEKNSQSAATIQSLTDEVAQLKRALTTVQESEKVQQRAKELAAAKREIEDSNKKRLAAKAETQKLAVELENVHKCLDHITTHVNANCTENIQQIALVQGHVKEALEVLEKRAGLGAQGKQKTPEDDTAEIVRKAEALRSGGAQPNPGAKRLEENVSRVSEQIRQLVDITERLCDIAVEQNDANLKDVIINKLTQTFTQCFSDKLLAVYSKADEAVSLLDAHGPTSESGHAAVRPTG
;
A
#
# COMPACT_ATOMS: atom_id res chain seq x y z
N MET A 1 -26.11 -12.09 16.04
CA MET A 1 -24.71 -12.57 16.13
C MET A 1 -24.35 -13.19 14.80
N ASP A 2 -23.08 -13.16 14.42
CA ASP A 2 -22.59 -13.87 13.23
C ASP A 2 -22.52 -15.38 13.55
N PRO A 3 -23.26 -16.25 12.82
CA PRO A 3 -23.23 -17.69 13.06
C PRO A 3 -21.90 -18.34 12.67
N ALA A 4 -21.10 -17.77 11.75
CA ALA A 4 -19.77 -18.29 11.41
C ALA A 4 -18.76 -18.04 12.54
N ALA A 5 -18.83 -16.86 13.18
CA ALA A 5 -18.05 -16.56 14.37
C ALA A 5 -18.42 -17.48 15.56
N GLU A 6 -19.70 -17.81 15.74
CA GLU A 6 -20.15 -18.72 16.79
C GLU A 6 -19.73 -20.18 16.55
N VAL A 7 -19.74 -20.66 15.30
CA VAL A 7 -19.15 -21.98 14.96
C VAL A 7 -17.66 -21.99 15.28
N THR A 8 -16.92 -20.95 14.87
CA THR A 8 -15.47 -20.82 15.15
C THR A 8 -15.17 -20.81 16.65
N ARG A 9 -16.00 -20.12 17.45
CA ARG A 9 -15.92 -20.10 18.92
C ARG A 9 -16.11 -21.50 19.51
N LEU A 10 -17.13 -22.24 19.05
CA LEU A 10 -17.40 -23.60 19.50
C LEU A 10 -16.28 -24.58 19.11
N THR A 11 -15.68 -24.45 17.92
CA THR A 11 -14.52 -25.27 17.52
C THR A 11 -13.32 -25.05 18.44
N GLY A 12 -13.02 -23.80 18.81
CA GLY A 12 -11.97 -23.50 19.78
C GLY A 12 -12.27 -24.06 21.18
N GLU A 13 -13.53 -23.98 21.62
CA GLU A 13 -13.95 -24.50 22.93
C GLU A 13 -13.88 -26.04 23.00
N VAL A 14 -14.27 -26.76 21.94
CA VAL A 14 -14.10 -28.22 21.84
C VAL A 14 -12.62 -28.61 21.89
N HIS A 15 -11.75 -27.92 21.13
CA HIS A 15 -10.33 -28.29 21.09
C HIS A 15 -9.63 -28.05 22.44
N ALA A 16 -9.91 -26.91 23.11
CA ALA A 16 -9.40 -26.65 24.46
C ALA A 16 -9.89 -27.69 25.49
N LYS A 17 -11.09 -28.27 25.30
CA LYS A 17 -11.60 -29.38 26.11
C LYS A 17 -10.87 -30.69 25.84
N GLU A 18 -10.52 -31.00 24.59
CA GLU A 18 -9.69 -32.17 24.28
C GLU A 18 -8.29 -32.06 24.90
N GLU A 19 -7.65 -30.89 24.83
CA GLU A 19 -6.36 -30.65 25.49
C GLU A 19 -6.44 -30.83 27.01
N ALA A 20 -7.47 -30.26 27.65
CA ALA A 20 -7.71 -30.44 29.08
C ALA A 20 -7.95 -31.92 29.44
N LEU A 21 -8.70 -32.66 28.61
CA LEU A 21 -8.94 -34.10 28.78
C LEU A 21 -7.64 -34.91 28.67
N ASN A 22 -6.75 -34.54 27.75
CA ASN A 22 -5.46 -35.20 27.56
C ASN A 22 -4.45 -34.86 28.67
N ALA A 23 -4.42 -33.60 29.14
CA ALA A 23 -3.66 -33.18 30.31
C ALA A 23 -4.12 -33.90 31.59
N LEU A 24 -5.44 -34.14 31.75
CA LEU A 24 -5.98 -34.91 32.87
C LEU A 24 -5.48 -36.37 32.80
N LYS A 25 -5.63 -37.06 31.67
CA LYS A 25 -5.11 -38.44 31.46
C LYS A 25 -3.62 -38.56 31.80
N ALA A 26 -2.81 -37.58 31.40
CA ALA A 26 -1.38 -37.54 31.68
C ALA A 26 -1.08 -37.43 33.19
N LYS A 27 -1.78 -36.52 33.90
CA LYS A 27 -1.69 -36.39 35.37
C LYS A 27 -2.12 -37.68 36.08
N THR A 28 -3.19 -38.35 35.62
CA THR A 28 -3.65 -39.64 36.19
C THR A 28 -2.56 -40.70 36.09
N LYS A 29 -1.95 -40.84 34.91
CA LYS A 29 -0.88 -41.82 34.68
C LYS A 29 0.32 -41.56 35.59
N ALA A 30 0.78 -40.30 35.66
CA ALA A 30 1.90 -39.91 36.52
C ALA A 30 1.63 -40.19 38.02
N PHE A 31 0.39 -39.95 38.49
CA PHE A 31 0.00 -40.30 39.87
C PHE A 31 0.02 -41.81 40.13
N VAL A 32 -0.55 -42.62 39.22
CA VAL A 32 -0.58 -44.08 39.34
C VAL A 32 0.83 -44.68 39.31
N ASP A 33 1.70 -44.19 38.43
CA ASP A 33 3.08 -44.68 38.32
C ASP A 33 3.95 -44.24 39.52
N ASN A 34 3.70 -43.06 40.12
CA ASN A 34 4.30 -42.65 41.40
C ASN A 34 3.86 -43.58 42.55
N MET A 35 2.54 -43.82 42.69
CA MET A 35 2.00 -44.73 43.72
C MET A 35 2.56 -46.16 43.58
N ARG A 36 2.77 -46.66 42.35
CA ARG A 36 3.45 -47.93 42.09
C ARG A 36 4.93 -47.90 42.50
N SER A 37 5.63 -46.81 42.24
CA SER A 37 7.04 -46.64 42.64
C SER A 37 7.20 -46.65 44.16
N GLN A 38 6.33 -45.93 44.89
CA GLN A 38 6.30 -45.95 46.36
C GLN A 38 6.05 -47.37 46.89
N LEU A 39 5.04 -48.07 46.37
CA LEU A 39 4.74 -49.45 46.78
C LEU A 39 5.93 -50.40 46.55
N ALA A 40 6.56 -50.31 45.37
CA ALA A 40 7.74 -51.13 45.04
C ALA A 40 8.96 -50.84 45.94
N ASN A 41 9.12 -49.60 46.41
CA ASN A 41 10.18 -49.23 47.33
C ASN A 41 9.91 -49.75 48.76
N GLU A 42 8.67 -49.70 49.25
CA GLU A 42 8.34 -50.32 50.54
C GLU A 42 8.44 -51.85 50.50
N SER A 43 8.01 -52.51 49.41
CA SER A 43 8.21 -53.96 49.24
C SER A 43 9.70 -54.35 49.28
N LYS A 44 10.61 -53.54 48.71
CA LYS A 44 12.06 -53.75 48.82
C LYS A 44 12.57 -53.62 50.26
N LYS A 45 12.07 -52.66 51.05
CA LYS A 45 12.44 -52.52 52.46
C LYS A 45 12.03 -53.74 53.28
N VAL A 46 10.81 -54.26 53.07
CA VAL A 46 10.36 -55.49 53.74
C VAL A 46 11.24 -56.68 53.37
N ALA A 47 11.53 -56.88 52.08
CA ALA A 47 12.41 -57.97 51.63
C ALA A 47 13.82 -57.89 52.26
N ALA A 48 14.42 -56.69 52.33
CA ALA A 48 15.73 -56.49 52.96
C ALA A 48 15.72 -56.72 54.49
N LEU A 49 14.58 -56.52 55.16
CA LEU A 49 14.41 -56.84 56.59
C LEU A 49 14.19 -58.34 56.81
N GLU A 50 13.47 -59.04 55.92
CA GLU A 50 13.36 -60.50 55.94
C GLU A 50 14.71 -61.20 55.67
N GLU A 51 15.54 -60.64 54.79
CA GLU A 51 16.89 -61.12 54.51
C GLU A 51 17.80 -60.97 55.74
N LYS A 52 17.81 -59.78 56.38
CA LYS A 52 18.52 -59.57 57.65
C LYS A 52 18.03 -60.48 58.79
N LEU A 53 16.74 -60.81 58.85
CA LEU A 53 16.21 -61.79 59.82
C LEU A 53 16.75 -63.20 59.53
N LYS A 54 16.84 -63.60 58.26
CA LYS A 54 17.45 -64.87 57.85
C LYS A 54 18.92 -64.97 58.27
N GLU A 55 19.70 -63.91 58.06
CA GLU A 55 21.10 -63.84 58.50
C GLU A 55 21.23 -63.90 60.03
N ALA A 56 20.35 -63.20 60.77
CA ALA A 56 20.32 -63.28 62.22
C ALA A 56 19.93 -64.67 62.75
N ALA A 57 19.03 -65.37 62.05
CA ALA A 57 18.58 -66.71 62.40
C ALA A 57 19.62 -67.80 62.12
N THR A 58 20.44 -67.67 61.06
CA THR A 58 21.53 -68.62 60.77
C THR A 58 22.76 -68.42 61.66
N ALA A 59 22.89 -67.27 62.33
CA ALA A 59 23.98 -66.96 63.26
C ALA A 59 23.73 -67.38 64.73
N ALA A 60 22.59 -68.01 65.04
CA ALA A 60 22.08 -68.14 66.40
C ALA A 60 22.55 -69.39 67.17
N ALA A 61 23.43 -69.19 68.16
CA ALA A 61 23.59 -70.09 69.31
C ALA A 61 22.43 -69.87 70.34
N PRO A 62 22.15 -70.80 71.27
CA PRO A 62 20.86 -70.83 71.99
C PRO A 62 20.56 -69.65 72.95
N SER A 63 21.51 -68.75 73.19
CA SER A 63 21.27 -67.51 73.96
C SER A 63 20.63 -66.37 73.15
N ALA A 64 20.34 -66.58 71.86
CA ALA A 64 19.75 -65.55 70.98
C ALA A 64 18.21 -65.51 70.96
N ALA A 65 17.53 -66.42 71.67
CA ALA A 65 16.08 -66.63 71.57
C ALA A 65 15.25 -65.35 71.79
N ASP A 66 15.55 -64.56 72.81
CA ASP A 66 14.78 -63.34 73.14
C ASP A 66 15.01 -62.20 72.15
N LYS A 67 16.20 -62.11 71.53
CA LYS A 67 16.45 -61.15 70.45
C LYS A 67 15.79 -61.59 69.15
N SER A 68 15.77 -62.90 68.88
CA SER A 68 15.06 -63.48 67.74
C SER A 68 13.54 -63.31 67.85
N SER A 69 12.96 -63.51 69.03
CA SER A 69 11.52 -63.31 69.26
C SER A 69 11.12 -61.83 69.14
N ALA A 70 11.91 -60.91 69.69
CA ALA A 70 11.69 -59.46 69.54
C ALA A 70 11.79 -59.02 68.06
N LEU A 71 12.80 -59.46 67.31
CA LEU A 71 12.92 -59.16 65.88
C LEU A 71 11.77 -59.78 65.06
N THR A 72 11.31 -60.98 65.43
CA THR A 72 10.17 -61.64 64.78
C THR A 72 8.87 -60.87 65.05
N GLN A 73 8.64 -60.39 66.28
CA GLN A 73 7.48 -59.56 66.62
C GLN A 73 7.51 -58.21 65.90
N GLU A 74 8.67 -57.54 65.83
CA GLU A 74 8.81 -56.27 65.12
C GLU A 74 8.61 -56.45 63.61
N ILE A 75 9.07 -57.55 63.02
CA ILE A 75 8.83 -57.87 61.60
C ILE A 75 7.36 -58.25 61.34
N GLU A 76 6.70 -58.99 62.23
CA GLU A 76 5.27 -59.32 62.07
C GLU A 76 4.40 -58.07 62.20
N LYS A 77 4.74 -57.17 63.13
CA LYS A 77 4.16 -55.82 63.27
C LYS A 77 4.40 -54.98 62.01
N LEU A 78 5.63 -54.92 61.49
CA LEU A 78 5.95 -54.19 60.25
C LEU A 78 5.28 -54.80 59.02
N LYS A 79 5.06 -56.12 58.98
CA LYS A 79 4.25 -56.78 57.95
C LYS A 79 2.79 -56.36 58.03
N GLN A 80 2.21 -56.33 59.22
CA GLN A 80 0.84 -55.86 59.42
C GLN A 80 0.70 -54.36 59.09
N GLU A 81 1.65 -53.52 59.48
CA GLU A 81 1.66 -52.09 59.15
C GLU A 81 1.88 -51.84 57.65
N THR A 82 2.74 -52.63 56.99
CA THR A 82 2.95 -52.53 55.53
C THR A 82 1.75 -53.07 54.75
N ALA A 83 1.12 -54.16 55.19
CA ALA A 83 -0.11 -54.67 54.59
C ALA A 83 -1.29 -53.69 54.78
N ALA A 84 -1.39 -53.05 55.95
CA ALA A 84 -2.37 -51.99 56.20
C ALA A 84 -2.11 -50.77 55.30
N ARG A 85 -0.86 -50.29 55.18
CA ARG A 85 -0.50 -49.23 54.23
C ARG A 85 -0.71 -49.65 52.78
N GLU A 86 -0.44 -50.90 52.40
CA GLU A 86 -0.70 -51.39 51.04
C GLU A 86 -2.20 -51.37 50.73
N ILE A 87 -3.05 -51.78 51.67
CA ILE A 87 -4.51 -51.70 51.55
C ILE A 87 -4.97 -50.24 51.48
N GLU A 88 -4.42 -49.33 52.32
CA GLU A 88 -4.74 -47.90 52.29
C GLU A 88 -4.30 -47.27 50.95
N LEU A 89 -3.07 -47.49 50.51
CA LEU A 89 -2.51 -46.99 49.25
C LEU A 89 -3.29 -47.54 48.05
N LYS A 90 -3.70 -48.81 48.05
CA LYS A 90 -4.59 -49.39 47.02
C LYS A 90 -5.98 -48.78 47.06
N ALA A 91 -6.57 -48.57 48.23
CA ALA A 91 -7.88 -47.94 48.39
C ALA A 91 -7.85 -46.46 47.94
N ARG A 92 -6.78 -45.74 48.26
CA ARG A 92 -6.55 -44.34 47.91
C ARG A 92 -6.22 -44.16 46.42
N ALA A 93 -5.41 -45.05 45.85
CA ALA A 93 -5.16 -45.10 44.40
C ALA A 93 -6.43 -45.45 43.62
N LYS A 94 -7.24 -46.40 44.13
CA LYS A 94 -8.54 -46.72 43.55
C LYS A 94 -9.52 -45.55 43.66
N SER A 95 -9.68 -44.96 44.84
CA SER A 95 -10.53 -43.78 45.06
C SER A 95 -10.16 -42.62 44.13
N PHE A 96 -8.87 -42.36 43.94
CA PHE A 96 -8.39 -41.37 42.98
C PHE A 96 -8.68 -41.77 41.53
N ALA A 97 -8.44 -43.03 41.15
CA ALA A 97 -8.75 -43.52 39.81
C ALA A 97 -10.25 -43.49 39.49
N ASP A 98 -11.11 -43.88 40.42
CA ASP A 98 -12.57 -43.86 40.30
C ASP A 98 -13.08 -42.41 40.19
N ALA A 99 -12.60 -41.50 41.05
CA ALA A 99 -12.96 -40.07 41.02
C ALA A 99 -12.51 -39.39 39.73
N VAL A 100 -11.28 -39.65 39.27
CA VAL A 100 -10.77 -39.13 38.00
C VAL A 100 -11.48 -39.76 36.80
N THR A 101 -11.89 -41.04 36.87
CA THR A 101 -12.69 -41.67 35.81
C THR A 101 -14.07 -41.04 35.70
N ALA A 102 -14.73 -40.74 36.83
CA ALA A 102 -15.98 -39.98 36.83
C ALA A 102 -15.80 -38.56 36.26
N GLN A 103 -14.69 -37.89 36.58
CA GLN A 103 -14.36 -36.56 36.05
C GLN A 103 -14.03 -36.59 34.55
N LEU A 104 -13.38 -37.65 34.07
CA LEU A 104 -13.08 -37.91 32.66
C LEU A 104 -14.35 -38.16 31.86
N GLU A 105 -15.28 -38.98 32.37
CA GLU A 105 -16.56 -39.23 31.69
C GLU A 105 -17.44 -37.98 31.67
N ALA A 106 -17.46 -37.20 32.76
CA ALA A 106 -18.18 -35.92 32.80
C ALA A 106 -17.66 -34.89 31.77
N GLU A 107 -16.34 -34.81 31.52
CA GLU A 107 -15.81 -33.95 30.45
C GLU A 107 -15.90 -34.56 29.06
N LYS A 108 -15.91 -35.91 28.90
CA LYS A 108 -16.31 -36.54 27.62
C LYS A 108 -17.75 -36.19 27.24
N ASP A 109 -18.69 -36.27 28.19
CA ASP A 109 -20.11 -36.02 27.92
C ASP A 109 -20.39 -34.53 27.67
N LYS A 110 -19.66 -33.62 28.35
CA LYS A 110 -19.62 -32.20 27.97
C LYS A 110 -19.05 -32.00 26.57
N SER A 111 -17.95 -32.68 26.21
CA SER A 111 -17.33 -32.57 24.89
C SER A 111 -18.30 -33.04 23.80
N ARG A 112 -18.93 -34.21 23.98
CA ARG A 112 -20.01 -34.72 23.11
C ARG A 112 -21.18 -33.76 23.00
N SER A 113 -21.57 -33.09 24.09
CA SER A 113 -22.67 -32.12 24.09
C SER A 113 -22.30 -30.87 23.28
N LEU A 114 -21.08 -30.33 23.45
CA LEU A 114 -20.56 -29.22 22.65
C LEU A 114 -20.40 -29.60 21.18
N GLU A 115 -19.89 -30.80 20.89
CA GLU A 115 -19.74 -31.38 19.55
C GLU A 115 -21.09 -31.54 18.84
N THR A 116 -22.12 -32.02 19.56
CA THR A 116 -23.50 -32.10 19.07
C THR A 116 -24.10 -30.71 18.81
N GLN A 117 -23.84 -29.73 19.69
CA GLN A 117 -24.27 -28.34 19.49
C GLN A 117 -23.56 -27.69 18.29
N LEU A 118 -22.26 -27.95 18.12
CA LEU A 118 -21.43 -27.47 17.02
C LEU A 118 -21.92 -28.07 15.69
N GLN A 119 -22.22 -29.37 15.66
CA GLN A 119 -22.82 -30.03 14.50
C GLN A 119 -24.19 -29.42 14.16
N HIS A 120 -25.12 -29.33 15.12
CA HIS A 120 -26.44 -28.73 14.89
C HIS A 120 -26.35 -27.25 14.46
N LYS A 121 -25.39 -26.48 14.98
CA LYS A 121 -25.10 -25.09 14.54
C LYS A 121 -24.53 -25.04 13.12
N THR A 122 -23.69 -26.00 12.75
CA THR A 122 -23.09 -26.10 11.40
C THR A 122 -24.13 -26.53 10.37
N GLU A 123 -25.00 -27.48 10.72
CA GLU A 123 -26.14 -27.89 9.90
C GLU A 123 -27.17 -26.75 9.73
N ALA A 124 -27.43 -25.99 10.80
CA ALA A 124 -28.27 -24.78 10.73
C ALA A 124 -27.63 -23.66 9.89
N LEU A 125 -26.31 -23.48 9.96
CA LEU A 125 -25.57 -22.56 9.10
C LEU A 125 -25.64 -22.99 7.63
N ALA A 126 -25.43 -24.27 7.34
CA ALA A 126 -25.51 -24.85 6.00
C ALA A 126 -26.93 -24.71 5.40
N ALA A 127 -27.96 -24.98 6.20
CA ALA A 127 -29.36 -24.77 5.82
C ALA A 127 -29.67 -23.30 5.58
N ALA A 128 -29.13 -22.38 6.39
CA ALA A 128 -29.29 -20.94 6.20
C ALA A 128 -28.60 -20.45 4.91
N THR A 129 -27.42 -20.98 4.56
CA THR A 129 -26.77 -20.68 3.27
C THR A 129 -27.56 -21.26 2.09
N ALA A 130 -28.03 -22.50 2.18
CA ALA A 130 -28.83 -23.12 1.12
C ALA A 130 -30.16 -22.37 0.88
N ALA A 131 -30.83 -21.92 1.96
CA ALA A 131 -32.02 -21.07 1.86
C ALA A 131 -31.69 -19.68 1.29
N ALA A 132 -30.54 -19.09 1.64
CA ALA A 132 -30.09 -17.81 1.09
C ALA A 132 -29.69 -17.89 -0.39
N ASP A 133 -29.29 -19.06 -0.89
CA ASP A 133 -29.02 -19.28 -2.31
C ASP A 133 -30.31 -19.62 -3.10
N GLN A 134 -31.22 -20.43 -2.55
CA GLN A 134 -32.57 -20.60 -3.13
C GLN A 134 -33.35 -19.28 -3.22
N ALA A 135 -33.19 -18.39 -2.23
CA ALA A 135 -33.79 -17.06 -2.26
C ALA A 135 -33.26 -16.19 -3.42
N LYS A 136 -32.01 -16.39 -3.87
CA LYS A 136 -31.43 -15.68 -5.03
C LYS A 136 -31.93 -16.23 -6.37
N GLU A 137 -32.26 -17.52 -6.44
CA GLU A 137 -32.87 -18.10 -7.65
C GLU A 137 -34.36 -17.72 -7.79
N MET A 138 -35.10 -17.68 -6.68
CA MET A 138 -36.53 -17.33 -6.67
C MET A 138 -36.82 -15.87 -7.10
N ASP A 139 -35.94 -14.92 -6.73
CA ASP A 139 -36.16 -13.48 -6.98
C ASP A 139 -35.98 -13.07 -8.48
N PHE A 140 -35.56 -13.99 -9.34
CA PHE A 140 -35.29 -13.72 -10.76
C PHE A 140 -36.43 -14.09 -11.72
N LEU A 141 -37.50 -14.76 -11.25
CA LEU A 141 -38.53 -15.37 -12.11
C LEU A 141 -39.98 -14.94 -11.79
N SER A 142 -40.22 -13.67 -11.41
CA SER A 142 -41.58 -13.18 -11.16
C SER A 142 -41.81 -11.71 -11.54
N GLN A 143 -41.91 -11.43 -12.85
CA GLN A 143 -42.61 -10.24 -13.36
C GLN A 143 -43.42 -10.53 -14.63
N THR A 144 -44.52 -9.77 -14.76
CA THR A 144 -45.31 -9.50 -15.98
C THR A 144 -46.49 -10.43 -16.31
N ALA A 145 -47.70 -9.95 -15.99
CA ALA A 145 -48.82 -9.92 -16.96
C ALA A 145 -49.90 -8.91 -16.49
N LEU A 146 -50.27 -7.98 -17.37
CA LEU A 146 -51.50 -7.18 -17.26
C LEU A 146 -52.52 -7.71 -18.26
N ALA A 147 -53.77 -7.86 -17.84
CA ALA A 147 -54.92 -8.08 -18.73
C ALA A 147 -56.16 -7.45 -18.08
N ALA A 148 -57.13 -7.00 -18.89
CA ALA A 148 -58.25 -6.20 -18.40
C ALA A 148 -59.60 -6.63 -18.98
N GLY A 149 -60.62 -6.59 -18.12
CA GLY A 149 -62.03 -6.38 -18.49
C GLY A 149 -62.86 -7.63 -18.81
N SER A 150 -63.70 -8.05 -17.86
CA SER A 150 -65.16 -7.86 -17.97
C SER A 150 -65.89 -8.47 -16.75
N HIS A 151 -66.90 -7.77 -16.24
CA HIS A 151 -67.60 -8.17 -15.02
C HIS A 151 -68.41 -9.47 -15.18
N THR A 152 -68.36 -10.32 -14.14
CA THR A 152 -69.49 -11.08 -13.57
C THR A 152 -69.05 -11.74 -12.25
N ASP A 153 -69.96 -12.36 -11.50
CA ASP A 153 -69.85 -12.76 -10.08
C ASP A 153 -68.62 -13.60 -9.68
N ALA A 154 -67.87 -14.14 -10.64
CA ALA A 154 -66.57 -14.76 -10.40
C ALA A 154 -65.57 -13.76 -9.77
N GLU A 155 -65.58 -12.48 -10.15
CA GLU A 155 -64.71 -11.45 -9.55
C GLU A 155 -65.04 -11.24 -8.07
N PHE A 156 -66.33 -11.22 -7.70
CA PHE A 156 -66.76 -11.04 -6.31
C PHE A 156 -66.40 -12.27 -5.45
N ASN A 157 -66.62 -13.48 -5.97
CA ASN A 157 -66.23 -14.71 -5.26
C ASN A 157 -64.71 -14.86 -5.15
N ALA A 158 -63.94 -14.44 -6.16
CA ALA A 158 -62.48 -14.39 -6.10
C ALA A 158 -61.99 -13.38 -5.05
N LEU A 159 -62.55 -12.16 -5.03
CA LEU A 159 -62.23 -11.15 -4.01
C LEU A 159 -62.66 -11.60 -2.60
N GLN A 160 -63.82 -12.23 -2.43
CA GLN A 160 -64.26 -12.74 -1.14
C GLN A 160 -63.41 -13.94 -0.67
N SER A 161 -62.96 -14.81 -1.59
CA SER A 161 -61.99 -15.86 -1.30
C SER A 161 -60.62 -15.26 -0.92
N GLN A 162 -60.15 -14.25 -1.65
CA GLN A 162 -58.89 -13.54 -1.38
C GLN A 162 -58.91 -12.79 -0.04
N VAL A 163 -60.02 -12.15 0.32
CA VAL A 163 -60.23 -11.53 1.64
C VAL A 163 -60.35 -12.59 2.75
N SER A 164 -60.92 -13.77 2.45
CA SER A 164 -60.96 -14.88 3.41
C SER A 164 -59.57 -15.47 3.65
N SER A 165 -58.77 -15.66 2.59
CA SER A 165 -57.35 -16.01 2.69
C SER A 165 -56.61 -14.96 3.52
N ALA A 166 -56.66 -13.69 3.12
CA ALA A 166 -55.96 -12.61 3.82
C ALA A 166 -56.34 -12.49 5.31
N ASN A 167 -57.56 -12.84 5.71
CA ASN A 167 -57.96 -12.92 7.11
C ASN A 167 -57.37 -14.14 7.84
N LEU A 168 -57.26 -15.30 7.18
CA LEU A 168 -56.54 -16.47 7.71
C LEU A 168 -55.05 -16.17 7.81
N ASP A 169 -54.43 -15.66 6.75
CA ASP A 169 -53.03 -15.25 6.68
C ASP A 169 -52.68 -14.22 7.78
N MET A 170 -53.55 -13.23 8.00
CA MET A 170 -53.42 -12.25 9.10
C MET A 170 -53.65 -12.86 10.49
N THR A 171 -54.37 -13.98 10.60
CA THR A 171 -54.54 -14.69 11.87
C THR A 171 -53.31 -15.53 12.17
N ASP A 172 -52.78 -16.26 11.18
CA ASP A 172 -51.51 -17.00 11.23
C ASP A 172 -50.34 -16.06 11.57
N LEU A 173 -50.32 -14.87 10.96
CA LEU A 173 -49.30 -13.84 11.25
C LEU A 173 -49.41 -13.32 12.70
N ARG A 174 -50.62 -13.13 13.24
CA ARG A 174 -50.84 -12.77 14.65
C ARG A 174 -50.49 -13.90 15.62
N GLU A 175 -50.65 -15.16 15.22
CA GLU A 175 -50.21 -16.34 15.97
C GLU A 175 -48.68 -16.39 16.04
N ARG A 176 -48.01 -16.22 14.89
CA ARG A 176 -46.53 -16.16 14.78
C ARG A 176 -45.94 -15.00 15.56
N VAL A 177 -46.54 -13.80 15.52
CA VAL A 177 -46.12 -12.66 16.34
C VAL A 177 -46.22 -13.00 17.84
N ARG A 178 -47.33 -13.60 18.30
CA ARG A 178 -47.45 -14.05 19.70
C ARG A 178 -46.43 -15.12 20.09
N SER A 179 -46.07 -16.03 19.20
CA SER A 179 -44.96 -16.98 19.44
C SER A 179 -43.65 -16.23 19.62
N VAL A 180 -43.28 -15.35 18.67
CA VAL A 180 -42.03 -14.58 18.73
C VAL A 180 -41.96 -13.67 19.96
N GLU A 181 -43.07 -13.09 20.41
CA GLU A 181 -43.15 -12.32 21.66
C GLU A 181 -42.94 -13.21 22.91
N ALA A 182 -43.46 -14.44 22.91
CA ALA A 182 -43.23 -15.41 23.98
C ALA A 182 -41.77 -15.92 23.98
N ASP A 183 -41.23 -16.29 22.82
CA ASP A 183 -39.86 -16.74 22.61
C ASP A 183 -38.84 -15.65 23.02
N ALA A 184 -39.10 -14.40 22.64
CA ALA A 184 -38.31 -13.24 23.06
C ALA A 184 -38.38 -13.00 24.58
N SER A 185 -39.56 -13.18 25.19
CA SER A 185 -39.75 -13.06 26.65
C SER A 185 -38.99 -14.17 27.40
N GLN A 186 -39.04 -15.41 26.91
CA GLN A 186 -38.29 -16.53 27.47
C GLN A 186 -36.77 -16.34 27.31
N SER A 187 -36.32 -15.87 26.14
CA SER A 187 -34.92 -15.54 25.90
C SER A 187 -34.42 -14.42 26.82
N ALA A 188 -35.24 -13.39 27.07
CA ALA A 188 -34.92 -12.33 28.02
C ALA A 188 -34.80 -12.84 29.47
N GLN A 189 -35.65 -13.78 29.88
CA GLN A 189 -35.55 -14.44 31.20
C GLN A 189 -34.30 -15.31 31.31
N GLN A 190 -33.96 -16.10 30.29
CA GLN A 190 -32.72 -16.88 30.25
C GLN A 190 -31.47 -15.99 30.32
N ALA A 191 -31.47 -14.88 29.57
CA ALA A 191 -30.39 -13.89 29.61
C ALA A 191 -30.28 -13.17 30.98
N ALA A 192 -31.36 -13.08 31.74
CA ALA A 192 -31.33 -12.58 33.12
C ALA A 192 -30.72 -13.61 34.09
N SER A 193 -31.11 -14.89 34.00
CA SER A 193 -30.54 -15.98 34.82
C SER A 193 -29.04 -16.10 34.61
N LEU A 194 -28.58 -16.18 33.35
CA LEU A 194 -27.17 -16.30 33.01
C LEU A 194 -26.33 -15.10 33.49
N ARG A 195 -26.90 -13.88 33.53
CA ARG A 195 -26.23 -12.72 34.13
C ARG A 195 -26.10 -12.83 35.64
N GLN A 196 -27.13 -13.35 36.32
CA GLN A 196 -27.10 -13.58 37.77
C GLN A 196 -26.11 -14.70 38.16
N GLU A 197 -26.03 -15.76 37.36
CA GLU A 197 -25.06 -16.85 37.51
C GLU A 197 -23.62 -16.34 37.27
N LEU A 198 -23.39 -15.52 36.23
CA LEU A 198 -22.08 -14.90 35.97
C LEU A 198 -21.63 -13.97 37.10
N GLU A 199 -22.52 -13.15 37.66
CA GLU A 199 -22.17 -12.28 38.80
C GLU A 199 -21.90 -13.09 40.08
N ALA A 200 -22.67 -14.17 40.33
CA ALA A 200 -22.40 -15.08 41.44
C ALA A 200 -21.03 -15.79 41.30
N LEU A 201 -20.66 -16.20 40.09
CA LEU A 201 -19.33 -16.74 39.78
C LEU A 201 -18.23 -15.68 39.94
N ARG A 202 -18.49 -14.42 39.52
CA ARG A 202 -17.56 -13.29 39.68
C ARG A 202 -17.26 -13.02 41.15
N VAL A 203 -18.30 -12.92 41.99
CA VAL A 203 -18.17 -12.72 43.44
C VAL A 203 -17.46 -13.90 44.12
N SER A 204 -17.78 -15.13 43.73
CA SER A 204 -17.12 -16.34 44.26
C SER A 204 -15.61 -16.36 43.93
N SER A 205 -15.25 -16.02 42.69
CA SER A 205 -13.85 -15.90 42.24
C SER A 205 -13.10 -14.77 42.97
N GLU A 206 -13.74 -13.61 43.15
CA GLU A 206 -13.17 -12.48 43.89
C GLU A 206 -12.97 -12.79 45.39
N GLN A 207 -13.88 -13.57 45.98
CA GLN A 207 -13.74 -14.08 47.35
C GLN A 207 -12.61 -15.10 47.47
N GLN A 208 -12.48 -16.05 46.54
CA GLN A 208 -11.36 -17.01 46.49
C GLN A 208 -10.01 -16.28 46.32
N ARG A 209 -9.93 -15.29 45.42
CA ARG A 209 -8.72 -14.47 45.24
C ARG A 209 -8.34 -13.73 46.52
N SER A 210 -9.32 -13.22 47.26
CA SER A 210 -9.11 -12.53 48.55
C SER A 210 -8.64 -13.48 49.65
N GLN A 211 -9.15 -14.72 49.69
CA GLN A 211 -8.69 -15.76 50.62
C GLN A 211 -7.26 -16.20 50.32
N LEU A 212 -6.93 -16.46 49.05
CA LEU A 212 -5.57 -16.84 48.63
C LEU A 212 -4.56 -15.72 48.88
N GLN A 213 -4.93 -14.45 48.70
CA GLN A 213 -4.04 -13.33 49.07
C GLN A 213 -3.74 -13.33 50.57
N ALA A 214 -4.76 -13.46 51.43
CA ALA A 214 -4.56 -13.52 52.88
C ALA A 214 -3.75 -14.75 53.34
N GLU A 215 -3.80 -15.86 52.58
CA GLU A 215 -2.95 -17.03 52.81
C GLU A 215 -1.49 -16.76 52.40
N VAL A 216 -1.25 -16.08 51.27
CA VAL A 216 0.09 -15.62 50.86
C VAL A 216 0.68 -14.65 51.88
N ASP A 217 -0.05 -13.61 52.27
CA ASP A 217 0.40 -12.61 53.25
C ASP A 217 0.79 -13.27 54.59
N SER A 218 0.06 -14.32 54.99
CA SER A 218 0.31 -15.13 56.19
C SER A 218 1.56 -16.02 56.06
N LEU A 219 1.79 -16.59 54.86
CA LEU A 219 2.97 -17.40 54.57
C LEU A 219 4.24 -16.54 54.49
N GLU A 220 4.19 -15.36 53.86
CA GLU A 220 5.31 -14.41 53.83
C GLU A 220 5.69 -13.93 55.24
N ALA A 221 4.69 -13.63 56.09
CA ALA A 221 4.92 -13.28 57.50
C ALA A 221 5.59 -14.44 58.27
N ARG A 222 5.21 -15.69 57.99
CA ARG A 222 5.81 -16.89 58.59
C ARG A 222 7.23 -17.16 58.09
N GLU A 223 7.50 -16.96 56.80
CA GLU A 223 8.84 -17.08 56.22
C GLU A 223 9.78 -16.04 56.83
N SER A 224 9.35 -14.78 56.93
CA SER A 224 10.09 -13.70 57.57
C SER A 224 10.43 -14.01 59.05
N ALA A 225 9.46 -14.56 59.80
CA ALA A 225 9.70 -14.99 61.19
C ALA A 225 10.71 -16.15 61.28
N LEU A 226 10.60 -17.17 60.42
CA LEU A 226 11.53 -18.30 60.37
C LEU A 226 12.95 -17.87 59.95
N GLN A 227 13.07 -16.91 59.02
CA GLN A 227 14.35 -16.36 58.61
C GLN A 227 15.01 -15.54 59.73
N ALA A 228 14.22 -14.78 60.51
CA ALA A 228 14.71 -14.08 61.68
C ALA A 228 15.19 -15.06 62.77
N GLU A 229 14.45 -16.13 63.03
CA GLU A 229 14.84 -17.17 64.00
C GLU A 229 16.07 -17.96 63.54
N LEU A 230 16.18 -18.30 62.25
CA LEU A 230 17.37 -18.93 61.66
C LEU A 230 18.62 -18.03 61.79
N ASN A 231 18.48 -16.73 61.53
CA ASN A 231 19.57 -15.76 61.71
C ASN A 231 19.98 -15.66 63.19
N SER A 232 19.02 -15.71 64.12
CA SER A 232 19.27 -15.72 65.56
C SER A 232 20.04 -16.98 65.98
N GLN A 233 19.55 -18.17 65.60
CA GLN A 233 20.22 -19.45 65.89
C GLN A 233 21.62 -19.52 65.28
N GLN A 234 21.82 -19.05 64.04
CA GLN A 234 23.15 -19.03 63.42
C GLN A 234 24.12 -18.05 64.13
N THR A 235 23.60 -17.00 64.76
CA THR A 235 24.41 -16.08 65.59
C THR A 235 24.76 -16.70 66.93
N GLN A 236 23.80 -17.37 67.57
CA GLN A 236 24.00 -18.06 68.85
C GLN A 236 24.98 -19.23 68.72
N VAL A 237 24.83 -20.10 67.71
CA VAL A 237 25.74 -21.24 67.45
C VAL A 237 27.17 -20.77 67.15
N LYS A 238 27.36 -19.59 66.53
CA LYS A 238 28.69 -18.98 66.38
C LYS A 238 29.26 -18.55 67.73
N ALA A 239 28.50 -17.79 68.53
CA ALA A 239 28.96 -17.32 69.84
C ALA A 239 29.28 -18.49 70.81
N GLU A 240 28.44 -19.53 70.83
CA GLU A 240 28.68 -20.74 71.63
C GLU A 240 29.88 -21.55 71.10
N GLY A 241 30.02 -21.67 69.77
CA GLY A 241 31.15 -22.34 69.13
C GLY A 241 32.49 -21.63 69.37
N ASP A 242 32.54 -20.30 69.22
CA ASP A 242 33.73 -19.49 69.49
C ASP A 242 34.11 -19.56 70.98
N SER A 243 33.13 -19.51 71.89
CA SER A 243 33.36 -19.64 73.34
C SER A 243 33.84 -21.03 73.75
N LEU A 244 33.37 -22.10 73.09
CA LEU A 244 33.87 -23.46 73.30
C LEU A 244 35.31 -23.61 72.78
N LEU A 245 35.59 -23.06 71.60
CA LEU A 245 36.93 -23.09 71.02
C LEU A 245 37.94 -22.34 71.88
N GLU A 246 37.57 -21.18 72.44
CA GLU A 246 38.42 -20.41 73.35
C GLU A 246 38.67 -21.15 74.67
N ALA A 247 37.65 -21.84 75.21
CA ALA A 247 37.79 -22.68 76.40
C ALA A 247 38.72 -23.88 76.18
N ASP A 248 38.60 -24.59 75.04
CA ASP A 248 39.49 -25.70 74.71
C ASP A 248 40.92 -25.23 74.40
N VAL A 249 41.11 -24.06 73.77
CA VAL A 249 42.43 -23.44 73.58
C VAL A 249 43.07 -23.03 74.90
N ALA A 250 42.28 -22.54 75.88
CA ALA A 250 42.79 -22.26 77.23
C ALA A 250 43.21 -23.57 77.95
N LYS A 251 42.39 -24.61 77.83
CA LYS A 251 42.64 -25.94 78.44
C LYS A 251 43.84 -26.66 77.82
N LEU A 252 44.09 -26.50 76.51
CA LEU A 252 45.30 -27.01 75.86
C LEU A 252 46.57 -26.35 76.42
N LYS A 253 46.58 -25.02 76.59
CA LYS A 253 47.73 -24.30 77.17
C LYS A 253 48.03 -24.71 78.62
N GLU A 254 47.00 -24.99 79.40
CA GLU A 254 47.14 -25.53 80.77
C GLU A 254 47.76 -26.93 80.75
N LEU A 255 47.33 -27.82 79.84
CA LEU A 255 47.92 -29.15 79.67
C LEU A 255 49.37 -29.09 79.14
N GLU A 256 49.69 -28.16 78.24
CA GLU A 256 51.07 -27.90 77.78
C GLU A 256 51.97 -27.46 78.95
N PHE A 257 51.47 -26.57 79.82
CA PHE A 257 52.21 -26.12 81.01
C PHE A 257 52.44 -27.26 82.01
N GLN A 258 51.42 -28.07 82.30
CA GLN A 258 51.54 -29.25 83.17
C GLN A 258 52.51 -30.30 82.60
N LEU A 259 52.53 -30.49 81.27
CA LEU A 259 53.46 -31.41 80.60
C LEU A 259 54.91 -30.92 80.74
N GLU A 260 55.18 -29.62 80.56
CA GLU A 260 56.52 -29.07 80.73
C GLU A 260 56.96 -29.08 82.21
N GLN A 261 56.05 -28.86 83.17
CA GLN A 261 56.32 -29.06 84.60
C GLN A 261 56.73 -30.51 84.88
N HIS A 262 55.93 -31.50 84.46
CA HIS A 262 56.26 -32.92 84.68
C HIS A 262 57.56 -33.33 83.97
N LYS A 263 57.91 -32.70 82.85
CA LYS A 263 59.19 -32.90 82.16
C LYS A 263 60.38 -32.36 82.97
N ILE A 264 60.23 -31.21 83.63
CA ILE A 264 61.23 -30.67 84.58
C ILE A 264 61.34 -31.56 85.83
N GLU A 265 60.21 -32.03 86.38
CA GLU A 265 60.18 -32.95 87.52
C GLU A 265 60.88 -34.28 87.20
N ASN A 266 60.63 -34.87 86.02
CA ASN A 266 61.32 -36.08 85.57
C ASN A 266 62.82 -35.87 85.40
N GLN A 267 63.26 -34.74 84.84
CA GLN A 267 64.70 -34.40 84.77
C GLN A 267 65.33 -34.28 86.16
N HIS A 268 64.60 -33.71 87.12
CA HIS A 268 65.07 -33.61 88.51
C HIS A 268 65.19 -34.98 89.19
N LEU A 269 64.17 -35.83 89.06
CA LEU A 269 64.17 -37.20 89.58
C LEU A 269 65.26 -38.06 88.94
N GLN A 270 65.45 -37.97 87.62
CA GLN A 270 66.50 -38.70 86.90
C GLN A 270 67.91 -38.24 87.33
N LYS A 271 68.08 -36.95 87.66
CA LYS A 271 69.31 -36.48 88.30
C LYS A 271 69.48 -37.05 89.71
N GLN A 272 68.44 -37.06 90.55
CA GLN A 272 68.52 -37.66 91.89
C GLN A 272 68.89 -39.14 91.85
N LEU A 273 68.40 -39.89 90.86
CA LEU A 273 68.80 -41.28 90.61
C LEU A 273 70.29 -41.38 90.24
N SER A 274 70.77 -40.58 89.30
CA SER A 274 72.20 -40.54 88.94
C SER A 274 73.11 -40.15 90.12
N ASP A 275 72.67 -39.22 90.98
CA ASP A 275 73.38 -38.83 92.21
C ASP A 275 73.37 -39.96 93.25
N LYS A 276 72.38 -40.88 93.20
CA LYS A 276 72.28 -42.07 94.06
C LYS A 276 73.10 -43.25 93.53
N ASP A 277 73.12 -43.49 92.23
CA ASP A 277 73.98 -44.51 91.61
C ASP A 277 75.46 -44.22 91.89
N PHE A 278 75.87 -42.95 91.80
CA PHE A 278 77.22 -42.51 92.18
C PHE A 278 77.53 -42.70 93.68
N GLN A 279 76.53 -42.57 94.57
CA GLN A 279 76.69 -42.89 95.99
C GLN A 279 76.85 -44.40 96.22
N LEU A 280 76.13 -45.24 95.47
CA LEU A 280 76.25 -46.70 95.53
C LEU A 280 77.62 -47.17 95.00
N GLU A 281 78.11 -46.61 93.89
CA GLU A 281 79.43 -46.94 93.36
C GLU A 281 80.56 -46.59 94.35
N GLN A 282 80.45 -45.46 95.06
CA GLN A 282 81.37 -45.13 96.15
C GLN A 282 81.29 -46.14 97.30
N LEU A 283 80.09 -46.58 97.71
CA LEU A 283 79.90 -47.57 98.77
C LEU A 283 80.50 -48.94 98.41
N ASP A 284 80.34 -49.40 97.17
CA ASP A 284 81.04 -50.60 96.66
C ASP A 284 82.56 -50.41 96.65
N GLY A 285 83.03 -49.20 96.34
CA GLY A 285 84.45 -48.83 96.47
C GLY A 285 84.97 -48.87 97.92
N TYR A 286 84.15 -48.51 98.92
CA TYR A 286 84.48 -48.72 100.33
C TYR A 286 84.45 -50.21 100.71
N ARG A 287 83.45 -50.96 100.24
CA ARG A 287 83.30 -52.40 100.51
C ARG A 287 84.51 -53.21 100.04
N ARG A 288 84.94 -53.03 98.78
CA ARG A 288 86.14 -53.73 98.25
C ARG A 288 87.40 -53.44 99.07
N ARG A 289 87.56 -52.22 99.59
CA ARG A 289 88.69 -51.85 100.48
C ARG A 289 88.59 -52.50 101.87
N ALA A 290 87.38 -52.78 102.36
CA ALA A 290 87.19 -53.57 103.56
C ALA A 290 87.52 -55.05 103.30
N ASP A 291 87.01 -55.64 102.21
CA ASP A 291 87.33 -57.02 101.80
C ASP A 291 88.85 -57.25 101.61
N ASP A 292 89.55 -56.30 100.97
CA ASP A 292 91.01 -56.27 100.84
C ASP A 292 91.72 -56.23 102.21
N SER A 293 91.16 -55.51 103.18
CA SER A 293 91.74 -55.35 104.52
C SER A 293 91.53 -56.62 105.37
N ASP A 294 90.35 -57.22 105.30
CA ASP A 294 90.04 -58.53 105.88
C ASP A 294 90.95 -59.63 105.32
N SER A 295 91.28 -59.59 104.02
CA SER A 295 92.19 -60.56 103.40
C SER A 295 93.60 -60.51 104.03
N LYS A 296 94.12 -59.30 104.31
CA LYS A 296 95.40 -59.07 105.00
C LYS A 296 95.34 -59.49 106.46
N GLY A 297 94.22 -59.22 107.14
CA GLY A 297 93.98 -59.71 108.50
C GLY A 297 94.08 -61.24 108.61
N ARG A 298 93.48 -61.96 107.65
CA ARG A 298 93.58 -63.44 107.57
C ARG A 298 95.00 -63.92 107.30
N GLN A 299 95.77 -63.22 106.46
CA GLN A 299 97.18 -63.55 106.22
C GLN A 299 98.00 -63.46 107.52
N HIS A 300 97.93 -62.33 108.24
CA HIS A 300 98.67 -62.15 109.48
C HIS A 300 98.24 -63.14 110.58
N GLN A 301 96.96 -63.52 110.62
CA GLN A 301 96.48 -64.55 111.55
C GLN A 301 97.12 -65.93 111.28
N ALA A 302 97.40 -66.28 110.02
CA ALA A 302 98.10 -67.52 109.67
C ALA A 302 99.59 -67.48 110.07
N GLU A 303 100.24 -66.33 109.91
CA GLU A 303 101.63 -66.09 110.33
C GLU A 303 101.78 -66.28 111.86
N ILE A 304 100.84 -65.76 112.66
CA ILE A 304 100.80 -65.93 114.12
C ILE A 304 100.68 -67.40 114.54
N SER A 305 99.78 -68.17 113.94
CA SER A 305 99.57 -69.60 114.27
C SER A 305 100.80 -70.48 113.96
N SER A 306 101.59 -70.12 112.94
CA SER A 306 102.85 -70.79 112.64
C SER A 306 103.89 -70.60 113.77
N LEU A 307 104.02 -69.38 114.30
CA LEU A 307 104.95 -69.06 115.38
C LEU A 307 104.57 -69.74 116.70
N GLN A 308 103.27 -69.81 117.03
CA GLN A 308 102.79 -70.53 118.22
C GLN A 308 103.15 -72.03 118.18
N SER A 309 103.06 -72.66 117.01
CA SER A 309 103.38 -74.08 116.83
C SER A 309 104.86 -74.39 117.06
N GLN A 310 105.76 -73.45 116.72
CA GLN A 310 107.20 -73.58 116.97
C GLN A 310 107.56 -73.44 118.46
N LEU A 311 106.77 -72.66 119.20
CA LEU A 311 106.96 -72.47 120.65
C LEU A 311 106.56 -73.72 121.44
N GLN A 312 105.45 -74.38 121.08
CA GLN A 312 104.99 -75.59 121.76
C GLN A 312 106.03 -76.71 121.72
N ALA A 313 106.59 -76.98 120.54
CA ALA A 313 107.61 -78.03 120.34
C ALA A 313 108.90 -77.80 121.16
N LYS A 314 109.15 -76.57 121.63
CA LYS A 314 110.28 -76.23 122.53
C LYS A 314 109.99 -76.53 124.00
N CYS A 315 108.73 -76.49 124.42
CA CYS A 315 108.33 -76.81 125.79
C CYS A 315 108.31 -78.32 126.06
N ASP A 316 107.93 -79.11 125.05
CA ASP A 316 107.74 -80.56 125.20
C ASP A 316 109.07 -81.33 125.40
N GLU A 317 110.22 -80.74 125.03
CA GLU A 317 111.55 -81.33 125.27
C GLU A 317 111.94 -81.39 126.77
N GLN A 318 111.34 -80.56 127.64
CA GLN A 318 111.92 -80.20 128.95
C GLN A 318 111.28 -80.91 130.17
N ALA A 319 110.25 -81.74 129.98
CA ALA A 319 109.33 -82.16 131.05
C ALA A 319 109.50 -83.60 131.61
N SER A 320 110.63 -84.27 131.39
CA SER A 320 110.72 -85.75 131.37
C SER A 320 111.50 -86.45 132.51
N PHE A 321 111.59 -85.90 133.74
CA PHE A 321 112.43 -86.49 134.81
C PHE A 321 111.81 -86.54 136.24
N SER A 322 111.87 -87.72 136.88
CA SER A 322 111.48 -88.08 138.28
C SER A 322 110.00 -87.87 138.69
N CYS A 323 109.27 -88.77 139.38
CA CYS A 323 109.53 -89.79 140.44
C CYS A 323 109.54 -89.22 141.87
N GLY A 324 108.86 -89.80 142.89
CA GLY A 324 107.86 -90.89 142.83
C GLY A 324 107.45 -91.49 144.19
N LYS A 325 106.23 -91.15 144.65
CA LYS A 325 105.34 -91.91 145.57
C LYS A 325 105.81 -92.22 147.02
N CYS A 326 105.12 -91.63 148.01
CA CYS A 326 104.91 -92.17 149.37
C CYS A 326 103.40 -92.47 149.60
N PRO A 327 102.78 -93.37 148.83
CA PRO A 327 101.46 -93.08 148.26
C PRO A 327 100.29 -93.78 148.94
N GLU A 328 100.50 -94.92 149.62
CA GLU A 328 99.43 -95.90 149.84
C GLU A 328 98.37 -95.45 150.87
N LEU A 329 98.71 -94.44 151.69
CA LEU A 329 97.81 -93.80 152.64
C LEU A 329 97.13 -92.55 152.05
N GLU A 330 97.81 -91.82 151.15
CA GLU A 330 97.15 -90.79 150.32
C GLU A 330 96.16 -91.46 149.36
N GLU A 331 96.50 -92.62 148.80
CA GLU A 331 95.72 -93.40 147.83
C GLU A 331 94.36 -93.81 148.39
N LYS A 332 94.25 -94.16 149.68
CA LYS A 332 92.96 -94.46 150.32
C LYS A 332 92.10 -93.23 150.57
N LEU A 333 92.69 -92.09 150.93
CA LEU A 333 91.96 -90.82 151.07
C LEU A 333 91.53 -90.28 149.69
N ALA A 334 92.41 -90.40 148.70
CA ALA A 334 92.17 -90.05 147.31
C ALA A 334 91.15 -90.97 146.64
N GLU A 335 91.06 -92.25 146.99
CA GLU A 335 90.05 -93.18 146.46
C GLU A 335 88.63 -92.77 146.90
N ILE A 336 88.46 -92.40 148.18
CA ILE A 336 87.18 -91.85 148.70
C ILE A 336 86.89 -90.48 148.09
N THR A 337 87.90 -89.61 147.99
CA THR A 337 87.75 -88.28 147.37
C THR A 337 87.37 -88.40 145.90
N GLN A 338 88.02 -89.29 145.13
CA GLN A 338 87.69 -89.59 143.73
C GLN A 338 86.28 -90.17 143.57
N LEU A 339 85.77 -90.96 144.52
CA LEU A 339 84.39 -91.43 144.47
C LEU A 339 83.40 -90.27 144.68
N TYR A 340 83.69 -89.36 145.61
CA TYR A 340 82.89 -88.16 145.82
C TYR A 340 82.96 -87.19 144.62
N GLU A 341 84.15 -87.00 144.03
CA GLU A 341 84.37 -86.28 142.78
C GLU A 341 83.64 -86.93 141.60
N LYS A 342 83.66 -88.28 141.46
CA LYS A 342 82.93 -88.99 140.41
C LYS A 342 81.41 -88.80 140.54
N VAL A 343 80.87 -88.76 141.77
CA VAL A 343 79.45 -88.45 142.01
C VAL A 343 79.15 -86.98 141.68
N ASN A 344 80.00 -86.04 142.08
CA ASN A 344 79.83 -84.62 141.76
C ASN A 344 80.00 -84.32 140.26
N LEU A 345 80.91 -84.99 139.57
CA LEU A 345 81.07 -84.96 138.11
C LEU A 345 79.87 -85.60 137.40
N GLY A 346 79.35 -86.72 137.91
CA GLY A 346 78.13 -87.34 137.40
C GLY A 346 76.91 -86.42 137.53
N ARG A 347 76.77 -85.78 138.69
CA ARG A 347 75.73 -84.77 138.94
C ARG A 347 75.90 -83.55 138.05
N SER A 348 77.10 -82.97 137.99
CA SER A 348 77.40 -81.82 137.12
C SER A 348 77.14 -82.14 135.64
N ARG A 349 77.47 -83.34 135.16
CA ARG A 349 77.11 -83.80 133.80
C ARG A 349 75.59 -83.90 133.61
N SER A 350 74.87 -84.42 134.60
CA SER A 350 73.40 -84.47 134.57
C SER A 350 72.78 -83.07 134.55
N ASP A 351 73.26 -82.16 135.39
CA ASP A 351 72.79 -80.77 135.47
C ASP A 351 73.10 -80.01 134.16
N SER A 352 74.28 -80.22 133.55
CA SER A 352 74.62 -79.70 132.22
C SER A 352 73.72 -80.26 131.12
N LEU A 353 73.43 -81.57 131.12
CA LEU A 353 72.57 -82.20 130.11
C LEU A 353 71.09 -81.78 130.26
N ILE A 354 70.65 -81.50 131.49
CA ILE A 354 69.35 -80.86 131.76
C ILE A 354 69.33 -79.43 131.21
N ALA A 355 70.38 -78.64 131.43
CA ALA A 355 70.49 -77.28 130.89
C ALA A 355 70.54 -77.27 129.35
N GLU A 356 71.26 -78.20 128.73
CA GLU A 356 71.29 -78.40 127.28
C GLU A 356 69.89 -78.76 126.74
N THR A 357 69.20 -79.72 127.37
CA THR A 357 67.82 -80.09 127.02
C THR A 357 66.85 -78.92 127.17
N GLN A 358 67.06 -78.04 128.17
CA GLN A 358 66.26 -76.83 128.36
C GLN A 358 66.56 -75.76 127.29
N SER A 359 67.80 -75.61 126.84
CA SER A 359 68.15 -74.75 125.68
C SER A 359 67.46 -75.25 124.41
N GLN A 360 67.62 -76.53 124.09
CA GLN A 360 67.00 -77.16 122.92
C GLN A 360 65.46 -77.05 122.95
N LEU A 361 64.84 -77.11 124.14
CA LEU A 361 63.41 -76.87 124.30
C LEU A 361 63.02 -75.40 124.04
N GLY A 362 63.83 -74.43 124.49
CA GLY A 362 63.64 -73.01 124.20
C GLY A 362 63.82 -72.68 122.71
N GLU A 363 64.82 -73.29 122.07
CA GLU A 363 65.04 -73.23 120.61
C GLU A 363 63.83 -73.80 119.86
N MET A 364 63.33 -74.98 120.25
CA MET A 364 62.12 -75.58 119.67
C MET A 364 60.86 -74.74 119.87
N GLN A 365 60.70 -74.06 121.02
CA GLN A 365 59.61 -73.10 121.24
C GLN A 365 59.74 -71.87 120.32
N THR A 366 60.97 -71.38 120.13
CA THR A 366 61.27 -70.26 119.23
C THR A 366 60.99 -70.64 117.77
N ILE A 367 61.42 -71.82 117.32
CA ILE A 367 61.12 -72.36 115.98
C ILE A 367 59.60 -72.52 115.79
N LYS A 368 58.86 -73.00 116.80
CA LYS A 368 57.40 -73.09 116.75
C LYS A 368 56.73 -71.72 116.59
N GLN A 369 57.20 -70.69 117.28
CA GLN A 369 56.69 -69.32 117.12
C GLN A 369 57.01 -68.76 115.73
N GLN A 370 58.24 -68.96 115.24
CA GLN A 370 58.63 -68.56 113.88
C GLN A 370 57.82 -69.28 112.80
N TYR A 371 57.50 -70.57 113.00
CA TYR A 371 56.64 -71.34 112.10
C TYR A 371 55.23 -70.74 112.03
N VAL A 372 54.57 -70.51 113.17
CA VAL A 372 53.23 -69.89 113.21
C VAL A 372 53.25 -68.52 112.53
N ALA A 373 54.20 -67.65 112.89
CA ALA A 373 54.37 -66.34 112.26
C ALA A 373 54.78 -66.40 110.78
N SER A 374 55.21 -67.56 110.26
CA SER A 374 55.43 -67.78 108.82
C SER A 374 54.17 -68.28 108.11
N GLN A 375 53.35 -69.10 108.79
CA GLN A 375 52.07 -69.58 108.30
C GLN A 375 51.05 -68.43 108.19
N GLU A 376 50.97 -67.55 109.19
CA GLU A 376 50.10 -66.35 109.14
C GLU A 376 50.45 -65.44 107.95
N ARG A 377 51.75 -65.25 107.68
CA ARG A 377 52.23 -64.51 106.49
C ARG A 377 51.90 -65.22 105.17
N LEU A 378 51.93 -66.56 105.14
CA LEU A 378 51.51 -67.33 103.97
C LEU A 378 50.01 -67.17 103.71
N ASP A 379 49.19 -67.27 104.75
CA ASP A 379 47.74 -67.11 104.67
C ASP A 379 47.34 -65.70 104.20
N ASP A 380 48.04 -64.66 104.68
CA ASP A 380 47.83 -63.28 104.20
C ASP A 380 48.32 -63.07 102.75
N MET A 381 49.45 -63.68 102.36
CA MET A 381 49.87 -63.71 100.94
C MET A 381 48.84 -64.43 100.06
N MET A 382 48.20 -65.51 100.54
CA MET A 382 47.15 -66.21 99.81
C MET A 382 45.89 -65.35 99.65
N LYS A 383 45.45 -64.64 100.69
CA LYS A 383 44.35 -63.66 100.62
C LYS A 383 44.66 -62.55 99.61
N GLN A 384 45.87 -62.01 99.62
CA GLN A 384 46.30 -60.98 98.66
C GLN A 384 46.31 -61.51 97.22
N ASN A 385 46.78 -62.73 96.97
CA ASN A 385 46.73 -63.34 95.64
C ASN A 385 45.29 -63.57 95.14
N LEU A 386 44.37 -63.98 96.01
CA LEU A 386 42.95 -64.10 95.67
C LEU A 386 42.36 -62.74 95.27
N GLN A 387 42.56 -61.69 96.08
CA GLN A 387 42.10 -60.32 95.78
C GLN A 387 42.72 -59.72 94.51
N LEU A 388 43.95 -60.11 94.16
CA LEU A 388 44.59 -59.71 92.91
C LEU A 388 43.98 -60.44 91.71
N ASN A 389 43.71 -61.75 91.83
CA ASN A 389 43.05 -62.53 90.78
C ASN A 389 41.61 -62.06 90.53
N GLU A 390 40.87 -61.72 91.58
CA GLU A 390 39.54 -61.10 91.47
C GLU A 390 39.61 -59.80 90.65
N LYS A 391 40.49 -58.86 91.03
CA LYS A 391 40.71 -57.59 90.30
C LYS A 391 41.21 -57.78 88.86
N ILE A 392 42.00 -58.82 88.59
CA ILE A 392 42.41 -59.17 87.22
C ILE A 392 41.17 -59.59 86.42
N SER A 393 40.30 -60.46 86.97
CA SER A 393 39.08 -60.89 86.28
C SER A 393 38.08 -59.74 86.05
N GLU A 394 37.94 -58.81 86.99
CA GLU A 394 37.17 -57.57 86.82
C GLU A 394 37.70 -56.74 85.64
N LYS A 395 39.03 -56.58 85.56
CA LYS A 395 39.68 -55.83 84.47
C LYS A 395 39.64 -56.56 83.13
N GLU A 396 39.62 -57.89 83.10
CA GLU A 396 39.37 -58.66 81.87
C GLU A 396 37.93 -58.47 81.36
N ILE A 397 36.94 -58.39 82.26
CA ILE A 397 35.53 -58.08 81.91
C ILE A 397 35.40 -56.63 81.40
N GLU A 398 36.09 -55.68 82.02
CA GLU A 398 36.13 -54.28 81.56
C GLU A 398 36.78 -54.16 80.18
N VAL A 399 37.94 -54.82 79.96
CA VAL A 399 38.65 -54.83 78.68
C VAL A 399 37.85 -55.54 77.57
N THR A 400 37.09 -56.59 77.89
CA THR A 400 36.22 -57.25 76.88
C THR A 400 34.99 -56.40 76.55
N THR A 401 34.41 -55.69 77.52
CA THR A 401 33.34 -54.70 77.31
C THR A 401 33.83 -53.56 76.41
N LEU A 402 34.95 -52.91 76.75
CA LEU A 402 35.54 -51.81 75.95
C LEU A 402 35.91 -52.26 74.52
N LYS A 403 36.35 -53.51 74.33
CA LYS A 403 36.58 -54.08 72.98
C LYS A 403 35.28 -54.30 72.19
N ALA A 404 34.16 -54.59 72.84
CA ALA A 404 32.86 -54.68 72.19
C ALA A 404 32.33 -53.30 71.78
N GLU A 405 32.47 -52.30 72.66
CA GLU A 405 32.13 -50.90 72.36
C GLU A 405 33.00 -50.32 71.24
N MET A 406 34.32 -50.53 71.27
CA MET A 406 35.22 -50.10 70.20
C MET A 406 34.82 -50.70 68.83
N LYS A 407 34.38 -51.96 68.80
CA LYS A 407 33.83 -52.57 67.57
C LYS A 407 32.53 -51.91 67.12
N LYS A 408 31.61 -51.63 68.04
CA LYS A 408 30.36 -50.91 67.75
C LYS A 408 30.63 -49.53 67.15
N TRP A 409 31.46 -48.71 67.80
CA TRP A 409 31.85 -47.39 67.29
C TRP A 409 32.56 -47.47 65.92
N SER A 410 33.39 -48.49 65.70
CA SER A 410 34.05 -48.71 64.40
C SER A 410 33.05 -49.07 63.28
N MET A 411 32.00 -49.84 63.59
CA MET A 411 30.91 -50.12 62.64
C MET A 411 30.06 -48.89 62.35
N GLU A 412 29.69 -48.13 63.40
CA GLU A 412 28.93 -46.88 63.26
C GLU A 412 29.70 -45.82 62.46
N MET A 413 31.01 -45.71 62.65
CA MET A 413 31.87 -44.83 61.86
C MET A 413 31.94 -45.26 60.38
N ALA A 414 32.03 -46.56 60.10
CA ALA A 414 32.01 -47.08 58.73
C ALA A 414 30.66 -46.85 58.04
N GLU A 415 29.55 -46.99 58.76
CA GLU A 415 28.21 -46.69 58.25
C GLU A 415 28.03 -45.18 57.99
N LEU A 416 28.45 -44.31 58.90
CA LEU A 416 28.43 -42.85 58.69
C LEU A 416 29.33 -42.43 57.50
N GLN A 417 30.49 -43.04 57.33
CA GLN A 417 31.37 -42.80 56.18
C GLN A 417 30.72 -43.24 54.86
N SER A 418 29.99 -44.37 54.87
CA SER A 418 29.18 -44.84 53.74
C SER A 418 28.04 -43.85 53.42
N GLN A 419 27.24 -43.47 54.41
CA GLN A 419 26.14 -42.50 54.26
C GLN A 419 26.63 -41.15 53.72
N HIS A 420 27.77 -40.64 54.23
CA HIS A 420 28.41 -39.43 53.72
C HIS A 420 28.86 -39.57 52.25
N SER A 421 29.33 -40.76 51.83
CA SER A 421 29.67 -41.00 50.42
C SER A 421 28.45 -40.99 49.50
N THR A 422 27.32 -41.55 49.94
CA THR A 422 26.03 -41.50 49.23
C THR A 422 25.52 -40.08 49.13
N LEU A 423 25.41 -39.36 50.25
CA LEU A 423 24.94 -37.97 50.29
C LEU A 423 25.80 -37.02 49.43
N LYS A 424 27.12 -37.25 49.38
CA LYS A 424 28.02 -36.50 48.49
C LYS A 424 27.73 -36.79 47.02
N THR A 425 27.40 -38.04 46.67
CA THR A 425 27.03 -38.45 45.32
C THR A 425 25.68 -37.85 44.92
N ASP A 426 24.67 -37.97 45.79
CA ASP A 426 23.35 -37.34 45.62
C ASP A 426 23.48 -35.82 45.44
N SER A 427 24.33 -35.16 46.23
CA SER A 427 24.62 -33.73 46.09
C SER A 427 25.22 -33.38 44.72
N THR A 428 26.14 -34.19 44.19
CA THR A 428 26.68 -33.99 42.83
C THR A 428 25.64 -34.26 41.73
N GLU A 429 24.76 -35.24 41.90
CA GLU A 429 23.64 -35.47 40.96
C GLU A 429 22.63 -34.33 41.00
N HIS A 430 22.23 -33.86 42.19
CA HIS A 430 21.35 -32.70 42.35
C HIS A 430 21.94 -31.44 41.71
N ARG A 431 23.26 -31.23 41.84
CA ARG A 431 23.97 -30.16 41.15
C ARG A 431 23.90 -30.30 39.62
N GLN A 432 24.22 -31.47 39.08
CA GLN A 432 24.15 -31.71 37.63
C GLN A 432 22.73 -31.57 37.07
N ARG A 433 21.71 -32.03 37.80
CA ARG A 433 20.29 -31.84 37.45
C ARG A 433 19.92 -30.35 37.48
N SER A 434 20.40 -29.58 38.46
CA SER A 434 20.18 -28.13 38.54
C SER A 434 20.88 -27.38 37.39
N GLU A 435 22.12 -27.73 37.06
CA GLU A 435 22.86 -27.17 35.93
C GLU A 435 22.19 -27.51 34.58
N SER A 436 21.65 -28.72 34.41
CA SER A 436 20.85 -29.10 33.23
C SER A 436 19.54 -28.30 33.13
N VAL A 437 18.77 -28.21 34.22
CA VAL A 437 17.50 -27.44 34.23
C VAL A 437 17.76 -25.95 33.97
N HIS A 438 18.88 -25.40 34.46
CA HIS A 438 19.26 -24.02 34.16
C HIS A 438 19.63 -23.83 32.67
N ALA A 439 20.34 -24.79 32.06
CA ALA A 439 20.64 -24.75 30.62
C ALA A 439 19.38 -24.89 29.75
N ASP A 440 18.38 -25.68 30.16
CA ASP A 440 17.11 -25.80 29.45
C ASP A 440 16.21 -24.56 29.67
N PHE A 441 16.27 -23.93 30.85
CA PHE A 441 15.63 -22.64 31.10
C PHE A 441 16.21 -21.54 30.20
N GLN A 442 17.54 -21.47 30.04
CA GLN A 442 18.18 -20.50 29.14
C GLN A 442 17.70 -20.65 27.69
N LYS A 443 17.60 -21.88 27.17
CA LYS A 443 17.03 -22.15 25.82
C LYS A 443 15.55 -21.75 25.72
N ALA A 444 14.77 -21.94 26.77
CA ALA A 444 13.38 -21.50 26.83
C ALA A 444 13.29 -19.95 26.81
N GLU A 445 14.18 -19.26 27.50
CA GLU A 445 14.26 -17.79 27.50
C GLU A 445 14.72 -17.23 26.14
N GLU A 446 15.69 -17.88 25.48
CA GLU A 446 16.12 -17.55 24.11
C GLU A 446 14.97 -17.74 23.12
N THR A 447 14.31 -18.90 23.11
CA THR A 447 13.18 -19.18 22.21
C THR A 447 11.97 -18.28 22.47
N LEU A 448 11.74 -17.84 23.71
CA LEU A 448 10.73 -16.84 24.05
C LEU A 448 11.07 -15.47 23.45
N LYS A 449 12.33 -15.00 23.56
CA LYS A 449 12.78 -13.75 22.91
C LYS A 449 12.66 -13.82 21.39
N ASP A 450 12.99 -14.97 20.81
CA ASP A 450 12.91 -15.24 19.38
C ASP A 450 11.45 -15.22 18.87
N LEU A 451 10.51 -15.75 19.67
CA LEU A 451 9.07 -15.68 19.41
C LEU A 451 8.51 -14.27 19.61
N GLN A 452 8.89 -13.56 20.67
CA GLN A 452 8.49 -12.16 20.89
C GLN A 452 8.93 -11.27 19.72
N THR A 453 10.19 -11.41 19.29
CA THR A 453 10.74 -10.66 18.13
C THR A 453 9.96 -10.97 16.85
N LYS A 454 9.49 -12.22 16.66
CA LYS A 454 8.60 -12.59 15.54
C LYS A 454 7.21 -11.98 15.67
N CYS A 455 6.64 -11.92 16.87
CA CYS A 455 5.36 -11.24 17.11
C CYS A 455 5.44 -9.75 16.78
N GLU A 456 6.46 -9.04 17.27
CA GLU A 456 6.69 -7.62 16.97
C GLU A 456 6.87 -7.35 15.46
N GLN A 457 7.58 -8.24 14.75
CA GLN A 457 7.70 -8.17 13.27
C GLN A 457 6.37 -8.44 12.55
N LEU A 458 5.52 -9.33 13.07
CA LEU A 458 4.21 -9.63 12.50
C LEU A 458 3.21 -8.50 12.76
N GLU A 459 3.18 -7.92 13.96
CA GLU A 459 2.36 -6.74 14.27
C GLU A 459 2.74 -5.56 13.38
N LYS A 460 4.04 -5.30 13.20
CA LYS A 460 4.51 -4.25 12.29
C LYS A 460 4.05 -4.48 10.85
N LYS A 461 4.20 -5.71 10.33
CA LYS A 461 3.66 -6.07 9.00
C LYS A 461 2.14 -5.92 8.92
N ASN A 462 1.42 -6.20 10.00
CA ASN A 462 -0.04 -6.06 10.04
C ASN A 462 -0.46 -4.58 10.00
N GLN A 463 0.29 -3.68 10.67
CA GLN A 463 0.11 -2.22 10.55
C GLN A 463 0.47 -1.71 9.14
N GLU A 464 1.58 -2.19 8.55
CA GLU A 464 1.98 -1.87 7.17
C GLU A 464 0.92 -2.33 6.14
N LEU A 465 0.32 -3.50 6.34
CA LEU A 465 -0.81 -3.99 5.51
C LEU A 465 -2.10 -3.20 5.75
N SER A 466 -2.44 -2.88 7.01
CA SER A 466 -3.64 -2.10 7.34
C SER A 466 -3.60 -0.70 6.73
N THR A 467 -2.48 0.01 6.88
CA THR A 467 -2.28 1.35 6.28
C THR A 467 -2.23 1.32 4.75
N SER A 468 -1.72 0.24 4.15
CA SER A 468 -1.82 -0.01 2.70
C SER A 468 -3.28 -0.20 2.25
N VAL A 469 -4.07 -1.00 2.97
CA VAL A 469 -5.50 -1.22 2.70
C VAL A 469 -6.30 0.07 2.86
N GLU A 470 -6.05 0.89 3.89
CA GLU A 470 -6.64 2.22 4.04
C GLU A 470 -6.32 3.14 2.85
N THR A 471 -5.07 3.13 2.40
CA THR A 471 -4.61 3.91 1.24
C THR A 471 -5.30 3.47 -0.05
N ILE A 472 -5.40 2.16 -0.30
CA ILE A 472 -6.10 1.58 -1.45
C ILE A 472 -7.60 1.88 -1.39
N ASN A 473 -8.22 1.82 -0.21
CA ASN A 473 -9.62 2.17 -0.02
C ASN A 473 -9.87 3.66 -0.29
N LYS A 474 -8.98 4.54 0.18
CA LYS A 474 -9.04 5.98 -0.11
C LYS A 474 -8.88 6.28 -1.60
N GLU A 475 -7.91 5.65 -2.27
CA GLU A 475 -7.79 5.74 -3.73
C GLU A 475 -9.06 5.26 -4.43
N ASN A 476 -9.68 4.17 -3.97
CA ASN A 476 -10.93 3.67 -4.55
C ASN A 476 -12.11 4.62 -4.30
N THR A 477 -12.22 5.27 -3.14
CA THR A 477 -13.24 6.32 -2.95
C THR A 477 -12.98 7.54 -3.82
N ASP A 478 -11.72 7.98 -3.98
CA ASP A 478 -11.36 9.11 -4.83
C ASP A 478 -11.59 8.80 -6.32
N LYS A 479 -11.24 7.58 -6.78
CA LYS A 479 -11.54 7.09 -8.12
C LYS A 479 -13.05 7.00 -8.36
N ARG A 480 -13.82 6.51 -7.38
CA ARG A 480 -15.30 6.43 -7.44
C ARG A 480 -15.95 7.83 -7.44
N GLN A 481 -15.40 8.80 -6.70
CA GLN A 481 -15.85 10.19 -6.74
C GLN A 481 -15.53 10.86 -8.09
N LYS A 482 -14.31 10.70 -8.62
CA LYS A 482 -13.92 11.19 -9.95
C LYS A 482 -14.79 10.59 -11.06
N ALA A 483 -15.06 9.28 -11.00
CA ALA A 483 -15.97 8.62 -11.93
C ALA A 483 -17.42 9.16 -11.82
N LYS A 484 -17.93 9.38 -10.60
CA LYS A 484 -19.25 9.98 -10.38
C LYS A 484 -19.33 11.41 -10.93
N ALA A 485 -18.29 12.22 -10.73
CA ALA A 485 -18.21 13.58 -11.27
C ALA A 485 -18.14 13.58 -12.81
N LEU A 486 -17.36 12.68 -13.41
CA LEU A 486 -17.29 12.50 -14.86
C LEU A 486 -18.65 12.09 -15.45
N VAL A 487 -19.33 11.11 -14.84
CA VAL A 487 -20.69 10.70 -15.25
C VAL A 487 -21.67 11.85 -15.11
N GLN A 488 -21.61 12.63 -14.03
CA GLN A 488 -22.47 13.80 -13.83
C GLN A 488 -22.21 14.89 -14.88
N SER A 489 -20.94 15.11 -15.27
CA SER A 489 -20.55 16.00 -16.36
C SER A 489 -21.13 15.53 -17.70
N LEU A 490 -20.90 14.26 -18.07
CA LEU A 490 -21.40 13.66 -19.31
C LEU A 490 -22.95 13.63 -19.37
N VAL A 491 -23.62 13.48 -18.23
CA VAL A 491 -25.09 13.60 -18.14
C VAL A 491 -25.53 15.05 -18.36
N SER A 492 -24.84 16.04 -17.79
CA SER A 492 -25.16 17.46 -18.03
C SER A 492 -24.92 17.88 -19.50
N GLU A 493 -23.83 17.41 -20.10
CA GLU A 493 -23.50 17.62 -21.52
C GLU A 493 -24.54 16.95 -22.44
N LYS A 494 -24.90 15.70 -22.16
CA LYS A 494 -25.99 15.00 -22.86
C LYS A 494 -27.32 15.76 -22.79
N THR A 495 -27.66 16.33 -21.63
CA THR A 495 -28.87 17.16 -21.47
C THR A 495 -28.76 18.44 -22.30
N GLY A 496 -27.64 19.17 -22.24
CA GLY A 496 -27.40 20.35 -23.07
C GLY A 496 -27.45 20.07 -24.58
N LEU A 497 -26.95 18.91 -25.02
CA LEU A 497 -27.06 18.46 -26.41
C LEU A 497 -28.50 18.09 -26.82
N LEU A 498 -29.30 17.55 -25.90
CA LEU A 498 -30.73 17.30 -26.13
C LEU A 498 -31.53 18.62 -26.19
N GLU A 499 -31.19 19.61 -25.36
CA GLU A 499 -31.76 20.96 -25.40
C GLU A 499 -31.38 21.69 -26.70
N ALA A 500 -30.10 21.64 -27.10
CA ALA A 500 -29.62 22.18 -28.38
C ALA A 500 -30.31 21.50 -29.57
N ARG A 501 -30.49 20.17 -29.54
CA ARG A 501 -31.29 19.44 -30.54
C ARG A 501 -32.75 19.89 -30.55
N SER A 502 -33.35 20.16 -29.39
CA SER A 502 -34.73 20.69 -29.29
C SER A 502 -34.84 22.10 -29.88
N ALA A 503 -33.86 22.97 -29.63
CA ALA A 503 -33.79 24.31 -30.22
C ALA A 503 -33.61 24.26 -31.74
N LEU A 504 -32.70 23.42 -32.25
CA LEU A 504 -32.51 23.20 -33.68
C LEU A 504 -33.75 22.61 -34.35
N GLN A 505 -34.47 21.69 -33.69
CA GLN A 505 -35.73 21.16 -34.23
C GLN A 505 -36.80 22.26 -34.34
N LYS A 506 -36.95 23.12 -33.33
CA LYS A 506 -37.85 24.28 -33.37
C LYS A 506 -37.49 25.25 -34.50
N GLU A 507 -36.20 25.48 -34.75
CA GLU A 507 -35.74 26.33 -35.84
C GLU A 507 -35.94 25.69 -37.22
N VAL A 508 -35.75 24.38 -37.36
CA VAL A 508 -36.12 23.62 -38.58
C VAL A 508 -37.62 23.73 -38.86
N ASP A 509 -38.47 23.60 -37.84
CA ASP A 509 -39.91 23.71 -38.03
C ASP A 509 -40.35 25.18 -38.26
N ARG A 510 -39.67 26.17 -37.67
CA ARG A 510 -39.83 27.60 -38.01
C ARG A 510 -39.48 27.88 -39.47
N LEU A 511 -38.34 27.38 -39.94
CA LEU A 511 -37.89 27.51 -41.34
C LEU A 511 -38.83 26.78 -42.31
N ARG A 512 -39.39 25.64 -41.93
CA ARG A 512 -40.44 24.95 -42.71
C ARG A 512 -41.71 25.80 -42.83
N MET A 513 -42.16 26.45 -41.76
CA MET A 513 -43.26 27.40 -41.85
C MET A 513 -42.92 28.61 -42.75
N GLU A 514 -41.71 29.16 -42.63
CA GLU A 514 -41.26 30.29 -43.47
C GLU A 514 -41.18 29.91 -44.96
N VAL A 515 -40.68 28.72 -45.30
CA VAL A 515 -40.67 28.20 -46.67
C VAL A 515 -42.08 27.94 -47.19
N ASN A 516 -42.97 27.36 -46.37
CA ASN A 516 -44.37 27.14 -46.76
C ASN A 516 -45.11 28.48 -46.98
N GLN A 517 -44.86 29.48 -46.14
CA GLN A 517 -45.40 30.83 -46.27
C GLN A 517 -44.89 31.50 -47.56
N ARG A 518 -43.58 31.43 -47.84
CA ARG A 518 -42.99 31.92 -49.10
C ARG A 518 -43.54 31.21 -50.34
N ASN A 519 -43.80 29.90 -50.25
CA ASN A 519 -44.43 29.16 -51.34
C ASN A 519 -45.87 29.62 -51.58
N ALA A 520 -46.67 29.81 -50.53
CA ALA A 520 -48.03 30.34 -50.65
C ALA A 520 -48.06 31.78 -51.20
N GLU A 521 -47.13 32.64 -50.77
CA GLU A 521 -46.94 33.99 -51.32
C GLU A 521 -46.53 33.95 -52.81
N ASN A 522 -45.67 33.02 -53.20
CA ASN A 522 -45.24 32.86 -54.59
C ASN A 522 -46.36 32.30 -55.48
N ASP A 523 -47.13 31.32 -55.00
CA ASP A 523 -48.33 30.82 -55.70
C ASP A 523 -49.39 31.93 -55.84
N GLN A 524 -49.54 32.79 -54.82
CA GLN A 524 -50.41 33.97 -54.88
C GLN A 524 -49.92 35.00 -55.90
N GLN A 525 -48.61 35.27 -55.96
CA GLN A 525 -48.01 36.14 -56.99
C GLN A 525 -48.15 35.55 -58.39
N VAL A 526 -47.89 34.26 -58.59
CA VAL A 526 -48.06 33.57 -59.88
C VAL A 526 -49.53 33.59 -60.32
N LYS A 527 -50.48 33.46 -59.39
CA LYS A 527 -51.90 33.64 -59.67
C LYS A 527 -52.21 35.08 -60.08
N GLN A 528 -51.75 36.08 -59.32
CA GLN A 528 -51.96 37.49 -59.66
C GLN A 528 -51.37 37.83 -61.04
N PHE A 529 -50.15 37.36 -61.36
CA PHE A 529 -49.56 37.53 -62.68
C PHE A 529 -50.38 36.87 -63.80
N ARG A 530 -50.99 35.70 -63.56
CA ARG A 530 -51.92 35.07 -64.52
C ARG A 530 -53.18 35.91 -64.72
N ASP A 531 -53.79 36.36 -63.63
CA ASP A 531 -55.03 37.13 -63.66
C ASP A 531 -54.80 38.49 -64.36
N GLU A 532 -53.73 39.22 -64.01
CA GLU A 532 -53.31 40.45 -64.70
C GLU A 532 -52.94 40.23 -66.18
N THR A 533 -52.30 39.11 -66.52
CA THR A 533 -51.96 38.79 -67.92
C THR A 533 -53.21 38.42 -68.72
N SER A 534 -54.17 37.74 -68.10
CA SER A 534 -55.48 37.44 -68.69
C SER A 534 -56.26 38.73 -68.97
N GLU A 535 -56.26 39.67 -68.03
CA GLU A 535 -56.91 40.97 -68.19
C GLU A 535 -56.21 41.85 -69.24
N LYS A 536 -54.87 41.90 -69.27
CA LYS A 536 -54.12 42.59 -70.34
C LYS A 536 -54.37 41.96 -71.72
N ASN A 537 -54.51 40.64 -71.80
CA ASN A 537 -54.85 39.94 -73.04
C ASN A 537 -56.30 40.21 -73.48
N SER A 538 -57.27 40.27 -72.57
CA SER A 538 -58.66 40.58 -72.92
C SER A 538 -58.85 42.05 -73.32
N GLN A 539 -58.17 42.98 -72.64
CA GLN A 539 -58.09 44.39 -73.05
C GLN A 539 -57.43 44.51 -74.44
N SER A 540 -56.28 43.85 -74.67
CA SER A 540 -55.61 43.87 -75.98
C SER A 540 -56.48 43.25 -77.09
N ALA A 541 -57.24 42.19 -76.80
CA ALA A 541 -58.17 41.61 -77.76
C ALA A 541 -59.33 42.57 -78.10
N ALA A 542 -59.87 43.29 -77.11
CA ALA A 542 -60.88 44.33 -77.34
C ALA A 542 -60.33 45.51 -78.16
N THR A 543 -59.09 45.94 -77.91
CA THR A 543 -58.42 46.97 -78.73
C THR A 543 -58.19 46.51 -80.16
N ILE A 544 -57.74 45.27 -80.37
CA ILE A 544 -57.55 44.68 -81.72
C ILE A 544 -58.89 44.57 -82.46
N GLN A 545 -59.98 44.21 -81.77
CA GLN A 545 -61.32 44.20 -82.36
C GLN A 545 -61.75 45.62 -82.79
N SER A 546 -61.61 46.61 -81.91
CA SER A 546 -61.92 48.02 -82.22
C SER A 546 -61.15 48.53 -83.44
N LEU A 547 -59.84 48.26 -83.53
CA LEU A 547 -59.00 48.62 -84.67
C LEU A 547 -59.40 47.86 -85.95
N THR A 548 -59.86 46.61 -85.83
CA THR A 548 -60.38 45.82 -86.96
C THR A 548 -61.67 46.41 -87.51
N ASP A 549 -62.57 46.87 -86.64
CA ASP A 549 -63.80 47.54 -87.03
C ASP A 549 -63.56 48.93 -87.64
N GLU A 550 -62.60 49.71 -87.12
CA GLU A 550 -62.13 50.96 -87.76
C GLU A 550 -61.55 50.69 -89.16
N VAL A 551 -60.71 49.67 -89.33
CA VAL A 551 -60.16 49.28 -90.64
C VAL A 551 -61.27 48.85 -91.61
N ALA A 552 -62.32 48.18 -91.13
CA ALA A 552 -63.50 47.87 -91.93
C ALA A 552 -64.30 49.13 -92.31
N GLN A 553 -64.38 50.12 -91.42
CA GLN A 553 -65.05 51.40 -91.66
C GLN A 553 -64.29 52.27 -92.67
N LEU A 554 -62.96 52.36 -92.53
CA LEU A 554 -62.05 53.03 -93.49
C LEU A 554 -62.11 52.39 -94.88
N LYS A 555 -62.21 51.05 -94.97
CA LYS A 555 -62.42 50.36 -96.26
C LYS A 555 -63.73 50.78 -96.95
N ARG A 556 -64.85 50.94 -96.23
CA ARG A 556 -66.12 51.43 -96.80
C ARG A 556 -66.03 52.91 -97.22
N ALA A 557 -65.33 53.74 -96.44
CA ALA A 557 -65.09 55.13 -96.78
C ALA A 557 -64.28 55.25 -98.09
N LEU A 558 -63.23 54.42 -98.26
CA LEU A 558 -62.43 54.35 -99.47
C LEU A 558 -63.26 53.99 -100.71
N THR A 559 -64.15 52.99 -100.63
CA THR A 559 -65.07 52.67 -101.75
C THR A 559 -65.96 53.85 -102.11
N THR A 560 -66.47 54.55 -101.10
CA THR A 560 -67.38 55.70 -101.27
C THR A 560 -66.68 56.88 -101.96
N VAL A 561 -65.41 57.12 -101.64
CA VAL A 561 -64.56 58.13 -102.32
C VAL A 561 -64.32 57.74 -103.77
N GLN A 562 -63.97 56.47 -104.06
CA GLN A 562 -63.74 55.98 -105.43
C GLN A 562 -65.01 56.06 -106.32
N GLU A 563 -66.21 55.93 -105.74
CA GLU A 563 -67.47 56.16 -106.46
C GLU A 563 -67.70 57.66 -106.76
N SER A 564 -67.32 58.56 -105.84
CA SER A 564 -67.46 60.01 -106.01
C SER A 564 -66.53 60.59 -107.08
N GLU A 565 -65.31 60.07 -107.20
CA GLU A 565 -64.30 60.55 -108.16
C GLU A 565 -64.73 60.30 -109.61
N LYS A 566 -65.36 59.14 -109.88
CA LYS A 566 -65.98 58.81 -111.19
C LYS A 566 -67.06 59.82 -111.60
N VAL A 567 -67.84 60.33 -110.64
CA VAL A 567 -68.88 61.34 -110.89
C VAL A 567 -68.24 62.71 -111.16
N GLN A 568 -67.20 63.06 -110.41
CA GLN A 568 -66.49 64.34 -110.58
C GLN A 568 -65.75 64.44 -111.92
N GLN A 569 -65.27 63.33 -112.48
CA GLN A 569 -64.61 63.32 -113.78
C GLN A 569 -65.58 63.66 -114.93
N ARG A 570 -66.78 63.04 -114.94
CA ARG A 570 -67.84 63.34 -115.94
C ARG A 570 -68.31 64.80 -115.88
N ALA A 571 -68.26 65.43 -114.71
CA ALA A 571 -68.58 66.85 -114.56
C ALA A 571 -67.54 67.79 -115.20
N LYS A 572 -66.25 67.40 -115.25
CA LYS A 572 -65.18 68.20 -115.90
C LYS A 572 -65.32 68.22 -117.42
N GLU A 573 -65.65 67.08 -118.03
CA GLU A 573 -65.80 66.94 -119.48
C GLU A 573 -66.92 67.85 -120.03
N LEU A 574 -68.08 67.87 -119.34
CA LEU A 574 -69.20 68.75 -119.69
C LEU A 574 -68.88 70.26 -119.54
N ALA A 575 -67.93 70.61 -118.66
CA ALA A 575 -67.50 71.99 -118.43
C ALA A 575 -66.46 72.46 -119.46
N ALA A 576 -65.67 71.56 -120.06
CA ALA A 576 -64.71 71.88 -121.11
C ALA A 576 -65.41 72.36 -122.39
N ALA A 577 -66.38 71.58 -122.89
CA ALA A 577 -67.10 71.85 -124.14
C ALA A 577 -67.86 73.19 -124.15
N LYS A 578 -68.22 73.74 -122.98
CA LYS A 578 -68.86 75.07 -122.90
C LYS A 578 -67.88 76.23 -123.06
N ARG A 579 -66.60 76.09 -122.69
CA ARG A 579 -65.61 77.19 -122.74
C ARG A 579 -65.14 77.49 -124.16
N GLU A 580 -64.99 76.48 -125.01
CA GLU A 580 -64.52 76.67 -126.39
C GLU A 580 -65.50 77.51 -127.24
N ILE A 581 -66.80 77.42 -126.94
CA ILE A 581 -67.86 78.16 -127.63
C ILE A 581 -67.82 79.66 -127.26
N GLU A 582 -67.52 80.01 -126.01
CA GLU A 582 -67.43 81.42 -125.57
C GLU A 582 -66.14 82.10 -126.08
N ASP A 583 -65.01 81.38 -126.06
CA ASP A 583 -63.70 81.97 -126.38
C ASP A 583 -63.54 82.30 -127.88
N SER A 584 -64.22 81.54 -128.75
CA SER A 584 -64.31 81.82 -130.19
C SER A 584 -65.03 83.16 -130.48
N ASN A 585 -66.11 83.45 -129.75
CA ASN A 585 -66.94 84.63 -129.99
C ASN A 585 -66.24 85.93 -129.55
N LYS A 586 -65.38 85.85 -128.52
CA LYS A 586 -64.58 86.98 -128.02
C LYS A 586 -63.52 87.46 -129.03
N LYS A 587 -62.84 86.52 -129.70
CA LYS A 587 -61.76 86.82 -130.68
C LYS A 587 -62.27 87.61 -131.89
N ARG A 588 -63.53 87.41 -132.32
CA ARG A 588 -64.13 88.11 -133.47
C ARG A 588 -64.42 89.60 -133.20
N LEU A 589 -64.52 90.03 -131.95
CA LEU A 589 -64.77 91.45 -131.59
C LEU A 589 -63.48 92.28 -131.53
N ALA A 590 -62.35 91.68 -131.13
CA ALA A 590 -61.07 92.38 -131.02
C ALA A 590 -60.55 92.87 -132.39
N ALA A 591 -60.56 92.01 -133.42
CA ALA A 591 -60.04 92.30 -134.77
C ALA A 591 -60.75 93.48 -135.48
N LYS A 592 -61.94 93.89 -135.01
CA LYS A 592 -62.70 95.01 -135.58
C LYS A 592 -62.27 96.39 -135.03
N ALA A 593 -61.57 96.43 -133.89
CA ALA A 593 -61.12 97.69 -133.28
C ALA A 593 -59.72 98.13 -133.78
N GLU A 594 -58.85 97.16 -134.07
CA GLU A 594 -57.43 97.41 -134.38
C GLU A 594 -57.22 98.00 -135.78
N THR A 595 -58.02 97.55 -136.76
CA THR A 595 -57.96 98.00 -138.17
C THR A 595 -58.34 99.47 -138.37
N GLN A 596 -59.12 100.07 -137.45
CA GLN A 596 -59.53 101.48 -137.55
C GLN A 596 -58.51 102.45 -136.91
N LYS A 597 -57.52 101.95 -136.15
CA LYS A 597 -56.48 102.77 -135.51
C LYS A 597 -55.31 103.08 -136.45
N LEU A 598 -54.81 102.05 -137.16
CA LEU A 598 -53.65 102.13 -138.05
C LEU A 598 -53.82 103.15 -139.21
N ALA A 599 -55.05 103.42 -139.64
CA ALA A 599 -55.34 104.39 -140.69
C ALA A 599 -54.99 105.85 -140.30
N VAL A 600 -55.09 106.20 -139.02
CA VAL A 600 -54.92 107.58 -138.53
C VAL A 600 -53.45 107.91 -138.23
N GLU A 601 -52.66 106.91 -137.83
CA GLU A 601 -51.26 107.10 -137.45
C GLU A 601 -50.36 107.39 -138.67
N LEU A 602 -50.71 106.89 -139.88
CA LEU A 602 -49.94 107.11 -141.11
C LEU A 602 -50.02 108.54 -141.67
N GLU A 603 -51.15 109.23 -141.52
CA GLU A 603 -51.33 110.58 -142.10
C GLU A 603 -50.50 111.65 -141.37
N ASN A 604 -50.30 111.49 -140.06
CA ASN A 604 -49.54 112.43 -139.24
C ASN A 604 -48.02 112.35 -139.50
N VAL A 605 -47.49 111.20 -139.93
CA VAL A 605 -46.05 111.04 -140.21
C VAL A 605 -45.59 111.89 -141.40
N HIS A 606 -46.43 112.05 -142.44
CA HIS A 606 -46.06 112.85 -143.62
C HIS A 606 -45.84 114.33 -143.29
N LYS A 607 -46.74 114.93 -142.50
CA LYS A 607 -46.74 116.38 -142.18
C LYS A 607 -45.50 116.81 -141.37
N CYS A 608 -44.84 115.88 -140.67
CA CYS A 608 -43.58 116.14 -139.96
C CYS A 608 -42.35 116.19 -140.88
N LEU A 609 -42.40 115.66 -142.10
CA LEU A 609 -41.22 115.53 -142.96
C LEU A 609 -40.87 116.86 -143.67
N ASP A 610 -41.87 117.54 -144.22
CA ASP A 610 -41.69 118.82 -144.95
C ASP A 610 -41.13 119.94 -144.05
N HIS A 611 -41.51 119.94 -142.78
CA HIS A 611 -41.10 120.96 -141.82
C HIS A 611 -39.60 120.91 -141.48
N ILE A 612 -38.99 119.72 -141.52
CA ILE A 612 -37.55 119.54 -141.25
C ILE A 612 -36.71 120.06 -142.42
N THR A 613 -37.10 119.74 -143.66
CA THR A 613 -36.38 120.14 -144.88
C THR A 613 -36.22 121.66 -144.99
N THR A 614 -37.24 122.41 -144.60
CA THR A 614 -37.24 123.89 -144.64
C THR A 614 -36.27 124.50 -143.63
N HIS A 615 -36.06 123.84 -142.48
CA HIS A 615 -35.21 124.36 -141.40
C HIS A 615 -33.70 124.21 -141.68
N VAL A 616 -33.28 123.20 -142.44
CA VAL A 616 -31.84 122.92 -142.67
C VAL A 616 -31.17 123.98 -143.55
N ASN A 617 -31.83 124.43 -144.62
CA ASN A 617 -31.21 125.37 -145.57
C ASN A 617 -31.16 126.83 -145.07
N ALA A 618 -31.98 127.20 -144.08
CA ALA A 618 -31.88 128.49 -143.40
C ALA A 618 -30.49 128.63 -142.72
N ASN A 619 -30.11 127.67 -141.88
CA ASN A 619 -28.83 127.65 -141.17
C ASN A 619 -27.61 127.64 -142.12
N CYS A 620 -27.73 126.99 -143.28
CA CYS A 620 -26.66 126.97 -144.28
C CYS A 620 -26.34 128.38 -144.83
N THR A 621 -27.32 129.28 -144.82
CA THR A 621 -27.18 130.67 -145.30
C THR A 621 -26.52 131.58 -144.26
N GLU A 622 -26.67 131.28 -142.96
CA GLU A 622 -26.15 132.09 -141.86
C GLU A 622 -24.63 131.92 -141.67
N ASN A 623 -24.13 130.69 -141.85
CA ASN A 623 -22.69 130.36 -141.81
C ASN A 623 -21.84 131.09 -142.88
N ILE A 624 -22.45 131.65 -143.93
CA ILE A 624 -21.77 132.48 -144.94
C ILE A 624 -21.15 133.74 -144.30
N GLN A 625 -21.79 134.29 -143.25
CA GLN A 625 -21.47 135.64 -142.77
C GLN A 625 -20.33 135.68 -141.76
N GLN A 626 -20.11 134.62 -140.96
CA GLN A 626 -19.03 134.59 -139.97
C GLN A 626 -17.62 134.49 -140.59
N ILE A 627 -17.46 133.74 -141.69
CA ILE A 627 -16.17 133.62 -142.38
C ILE A 627 -15.73 134.98 -142.98
N ALA A 628 -16.69 135.76 -143.50
CA ALA A 628 -16.44 137.11 -143.98
C ALA A 628 -16.03 138.09 -142.87
N LEU A 629 -16.37 137.81 -141.61
CA LEU A 629 -16.04 138.59 -140.40
C LEU A 629 -14.66 138.23 -139.79
N VAL A 630 -13.95 137.24 -140.34
CA VAL A 630 -12.48 137.04 -140.12
C VAL A 630 -11.65 137.77 -141.21
N GLN A 631 -12.33 138.57 -142.04
CA GLN A 631 -12.07 139.99 -142.28
C GLN A 631 -10.71 140.57 -141.86
N GLY A 632 -10.18 141.46 -142.72
CA GLY A 632 -9.58 142.74 -142.28
C GLY A 632 -8.21 142.68 -141.62
N HIS A 633 -8.11 142.06 -140.44
CA HIS A 633 -6.96 142.12 -139.54
C HIS A 633 -5.64 141.64 -140.17
N VAL A 634 -5.69 140.69 -141.12
CA VAL A 634 -4.51 140.23 -141.88
C VAL A 634 -4.06 141.25 -142.93
N LYS A 635 -4.97 142.11 -143.42
CA LYS A 635 -4.70 143.10 -144.47
C LYS A 635 -4.07 144.38 -143.92
N GLU A 636 -4.48 144.82 -142.73
CA GLU A 636 -3.98 146.06 -142.09
C GLU A 636 -2.55 145.92 -141.53
N ALA A 637 -2.08 144.70 -141.27
CA ALA A 637 -0.85 144.45 -140.52
C ALA A 637 0.47 144.73 -141.27
N LEU A 638 0.49 144.66 -142.62
CA LEU A 638 1.74 144.72 -143.40
C LEU A 638 1.74 145.67 -144.61
N GLU A 639 0.72 146.52 -144.77
CA GLU A 639 0.86 147.75 -145.57
C GLU A 639 1.93 148.70 -144.96
N VAL A 640 2.36 148.47 -143.71
CA VAL A 640 3.31 149.30 -142.94
C VAL A 640 4.80 149.01 -143.21
N LEU A 641 5.16 147.94 -143.95
CA LEU A 641 6.53 147.75 -144.47
C LEU A 641 6.76 148.33 -145.88
N GLU A 642 5.77 149.07 -146.40
CA GLU A 642 5.95 150.06 -147.46
C GLU A 642 6.99 151.13 -147.04
N LYS A 643 8.30 150.94 -147.33
CA LYS A 643 9.31 152.05 -147.48
C LYS A 643 10.77 151.72 -147.90
N ARG A 644 11.13 150.55 -148.44
CA ARG A 644 12.51 150.31 -148.98
C ARG A 644 12.55 149.68 -150.37
N ALA A 645 13.59 150.06 -151.12
CA ALA A 645 13.94 149.70 -152.51
C ALA A 645 13.69 148.23 -152.91
N GLY A 646 13.45 147.87 -154.17
CA GLY A 646 13.71 148.60 -155.42
C GLY A 646 14.81 147.89 -156.23
N LEU A 647 14.50 147.51 -157.49
CA LEU A 647 15.27 146.65 -158.40
C LEU A 647 15.29 145.15 -158.04
N GLY A 648 15.15 144.26 -159.05
CA GLY A 648 15.69 142.88 -158.97
C GLY A 648 14.74 141.70 -159.29
N ALA A 649 14.98 141.09 -160.45
CA ALA A 649 14.83 139.69 -160.89
C ALA A 649 14.19 138.56 -160.01
N GLN A 650 13.48 137.65 -160.71
CA GLN A 650 13.30 136.19 -160.48
C GLN A 650 12.80 135.62 -159.13
N GLY A 651 11.85 134.67 -159.20
CA GLY A 651 12.02 133.37 -158.51
C GLY A 651 10.89 132.81 -157.64
N LYS A 652 10.37 131.64 -158.06
CA LYS A 652 10.04 130.41 -157.29
C LYS A 652 9.70 130.42 -155.78
N GLN A 653 8.73 129.54 -155.47
CA GLN A 653 8.63 128.58 -154.36
C GLN A 653 8.16 129.01 -152.95
N LYS A 654 7.28 128.14 -152.40
CA LYS A 654 7.10 127.75 -150.97
C LYS A 654 6.55 128.86 -150.03
N THR A 655 5.56 128.65 -149.13
CA THR A 655 5.37 127.67 -148.02
C THR A 655 6.53 127.73 -147.02
N PRO A 656 6.33 127.70 -145.68
CA PRO A 656 5.77 126.50 -145.02
C PRO A 656 5.12 126.74 -143.64
N GLU A 657 4.91 125.63 -142.89
CA GLU A 657 5.14 125.46 -141.44
C GLU A 657 4.32 126.30 -140.40
N ASP A 658 3.94 125.74 -139.24
CA ASP A 658 3.75 124.32 -138.88
C ASP A 658 2.96 124.16 -137.55
N ASP A 659 2.62 122.90 -137.22
CA ASP A 659 2.51 122.31 -135.86
C ASP A 659 1.57 122.93 -134.78
N THR A 660 1.19 122.22 -133.71
CA THR A 660 1.52 120.84 -133.25
C THR A 660 0.28 120.16 -132.62
N ALA A 661 0.33 118.82 -132.51
CA ALA A 661 -0.37 117.97 -131.52
C ALA A 661 -1.93 118.03 -131.47
N GLU A 662 -2.67 116.91 -131.59
CA GLU A 662 -2.66 115.70 -130.75
C GLU A 662 -3.20 115.94 -129.32
N ILE A 663 -3.83 114.91 -128.72
CA ILE A 663 -4.59 114.88 -127.45
C ILE A 663 -6.05 115.38 -127.58
N VAL A 664 -7.09 114.80 -126.94
CA VAL A 664 -7.43 113.38 -126.66
C VAL A 664 -8.88 113.35 -126.10
N ARG A 665 -9.66 112.32 -126.46
CA ARG A 665 -10.82 111.70 -125.75
C ARG A 665 -11.80 112.55 -124.89
N LYS A 666 -13.09 112.30 -125.16
CA LYS A 666 -14.20 112.06 -124.17
C LYS A 666 -14.72 113.26 -123.35
N ALA A 667 -16.03 113.34 -123.04
CA ALA A 667 -17.18 112.54 -123.49
C ALA A 667 -18.48 113.36 -123.39
N GLU A 668 -19.45 113.06 -124.25
CA GLU A 668 -20.74 113.75 -124.30
C GLU A 668 -21.89 112.94 -123.69
N ALA A 669 -23.00 113.64 -123.45
CA ALA A 669 -23.96 113.34 -122.39
C ALA A 669 -25.28 114.09 -122.65
N LEU A 670 -26.46 113.46 -122.49
CA LEU A 670 -27.28 113.47 -121.25
C LEU A 670 -27.92 114.85 -120.96
N ARG A 671 -29.18 114.87 -120.50
CA ARG A 671 -29.73 115.59 -119.29
C ARG A 671 -31.25 115.79 -119.46
N SER A 672 -32.10 115.76 -118.44
CA SER A 672 -32.02 116.32 -117.07
C SER A 672 -31.91 117.85 -117.08
N GLY A 673 -32.88 118.48 -117.77
CA GLY A 673 -32.90 119.90 -118.10
C GLY A 673 -32.22 120.19 -119.44
N GLY A 674 -32.89 120.96 -120.30
CA GLY A 674 -32.35 121.52 -121.55
C GLY A 674 -32.49 120.66 -122.82
N ALA A 675 -33.37 121.10 -123.73
CA ALA A 675 -33.33 120.98 -125.20
C ALA A 675 -33.37 119.61 -125.97
N GLN A 676 -33.94 119.70 -127.18
CA GLN A 676 -33.77 118.88 -128.40
C GLN A 676 -34.39 117.44 -128.59
N PRO A 677 -34.54 116.93 -129.86
CA PRO A 677 -35.52 115.86 -130.22
C PRO A 677 -35.12 114.75 -131.28
N ASN A 678 -36.01 113.75 -131.51
CA ASN A 678 -36.20 112.90 -132.74
C ASN A 678 -35.06 111.88 -133.13
N PRO A 679 -35.05 111.14 -134.29
CA PRO A 679 -36.02 110.28 -135.07
C PRO A 679 -35.54 108.76 -135.15
N GLY A 680 -36.00 107.79 -135.98
CA GLY A 680 -37.24 107.57 -136.79
C GLY A 680 -37.18 106.55 -137.99
N ALA A 681 -37.84 105.37 -137.88
CA ALA A 681 -38.45 104.50 -138.94
C ALA A 681 -37.67 103.47 -139.87
N LYS A 682 -38.45 102.48 -140.41
CA LYS A 682 -38.21 101.46 -141.49
C LYS A 682 -37.31 100.24 -141.14
N ARG A 683 -37.37 99.07 -141.82
CA ARG A 683 -37.87 98.67 -143.17
C ARG A 683 -38.50 97.25 -143.20
N LEU A 684 -39.19 96.89 -144.30
CA LEU A 684 -39.62 95.53 -144.68
C LEU A 684 -38.46 94.74 -145.36
N GLU A 685 -38.68 93.43 -145.59
CA GLU A 685 -37.87 92.49 -146.40
C GLU A 685 -36.60 91.89 -145.75
N GLU A 686 -36.77 90.90 -144.87
CA GLU A 686 -35.88 89.72 -144.86
C GLU A 686 -36.61 88.47 -144.32
N ASN A 687 -36.53 87.35 -145.05
CA ASN A 687 -37.55 86.30 -145.03
C ASN A 687 -37.29 85.13 -144.06
N VAL A 688 -38.37 84.63 -143.45
CA VAL A 688 -38.82 83.21 -143.28
C VAL A 688 -37.87 82.15 -142.67
N SER A 689 -36.57 82.16 -142.93
CA SER A 689 -35.66 81.01 -142.72
C SER A 689 -35.44 80.59 -141.26
N ARG A 690 -35.80 81.40 -140.27
CA ARG A 690 -35.41 81.17 -138.86
C ARG A 690 -36.33 80.21 -138.06
N VAL A 691 -37.48 79.82 -138.63
CA VAL A 691 -38.46 78.96 -137.94
C VAL A 691 -38.06 77.47 -137.96
N SER A 692 -37.17 77.05 -138.88
CA SER A 692 -36.82 75.64 -139.08
C SER A 692 -35.99 74.99 -137.96
N GLU A 693 -35.31 75.78 -137.12
CA GLU A 693 -34.19 75.28 -136.31
C GLU A 693 -34.63 74.65 -134.96
N GLN A 694 -35.75 75.10 -134.39
CA GLN A 694 -36.09 74.82 -132.98
C GLN A 694 -36.84 73.49 -132.74
N ILE A 695 -37.33 72.82 -133.78
CA ILE A 695 -37.99 71.51 -133.67
C ILE A 695 -37.01 70.41 -133.21
N ARG A 696 -35.70 70.62 -133.44
CA ARG A 696 -34.62 69.64 -133.23
C ARG A 696 -34.32 69.29 -131.76
N GLN A 697 -34.74 70.11 -130.79
CA GLN A 697 -34.36 69.95 -129.38
C GLN A 697 -35.28 69.04 -128.55
N LEU A 698 -36.35 68.47 -129.14
CA LEU A 698 -37.36 67.72 -128.38
C LEU A 698 -37.08 66.21 -128.23
N VAL A 699 -35.99 65.68 -128.78
CA VAL A 699 -35.72 64.23 -128.89
C VAL A 699 -34.90 63.68 -127.72
N ASP A 700 -33.78 64.35 -127.39
CA ASP A 700 -32.70 63.85 -126.53
C ASP A 700 -33.11 63.43 -125.10
N ILE A 701 -34.21 63.96 -124.56
CA ILE A 701 -34.64 63.71 -123.17
C ILE A 701 -35.24 62.29 -123.01
N THR A 702 -35.61 61.62 -124.11
CA THR A 702 -36.32 60.34 -124.10
C THR A 702 -35.46 59.15 -123.63
N GLU A 703 -34.12 59.23 -123.76
CA GLU A 703 -33.23 58.06 -123.55
C GLU A 703 -33.03 57.66 -122.07
N ARG A 704 -33.21 58.57 -121.11
CA ARG A 704 -32.82 58.36 -119.69
C ARG A 704 -33.81 57.53 -118.85
N LEU A 705 -34.65 56.72 -119.48
CA LEU A 705 -35.63 55.85 -118.81
C LEU A 705 -35.20 54.36 -118.77
N CYS A 706 -34.03 54.00 -119.29
CA CYS A 706 -33.61 52.60 -119.43
C CYS A 706 -32.84 52.00 -118.24
N ASP A 707 -32.24 52.80 -117.35
CA ASP A 707 -31.19 52.35 -116.41
C ASP A 707 -31.69 51.66 -115.11
N ILE A 708 -32.88 51.04 -115.11
CA ILE A 708 -33.55 50.51 -113.90
C ILE A 708 -33.11 49.08 -113.49
N ALA A 709 -32.43 48.32 -114.36
CA ALA A 709 -32.82 46.90 -114.53
C ALA A 709 -31.88 45.77 -114.06
N VAL A 710 -30.74 46.01 -113.38
CA VAL A 710 -29.61 45.02 -113.42
C VAL A 710 -29.35 44.13 -112.19
N GLU A 711 -29.26 44.64 -110.94
CA GLU A 711 -28.54 43.90 -109.87
C GLU A 711 -29.41 43.29 -108.74
N GLN A 712 -29.27 41.97 -108.50
CA GLN A 712 -29.95 41.14 -107.49
C GLN A 712 -29.04 40.01 -106.95
N ASN A 713 -29.40 39.41 -105.79
CA ASN A 713 -28.96 38.10 -105.25
C ASN A 713 -27.47 37.95 -104.81
N ASP A 714 -27.03 37.00 -103.97
CA ASP A 714 -27.68 35.95 -103.14
C ASP A 714 -26.78 35.52 -101.95
N ALA A 715 -27.32 35.22 -100.76
CA ALA A 715 -26.66 34.45 -99.66
C ALA A 715 -27.62 34.08 -98.51
N ASN A 716 -27.42 32.93 -97.83
CA ASN A 716 -28.36 32.38 -96.82
C ASN A 716 -27.82 32.45 -95.38
N LEU A 717 -28.65 32.94 -94.45
CA LEU A 717 -28.31 33.20 -93.03
C LEU A 717 -28.22 31.93 -92.15
N LYS A 718 -28.79 30.80 -92.58
CA LYS A 718 -29.14 29.67 -91.69
C LYS A 718 -27.95 28.96 -91.06
N ASP A 719 -26.88 28.72 -91.82
CA ASP A 719 -25.74 27.90 -91.38
C ASP A 719 -24.80 28.62 -90.39
N VAL A 720 -24.80 29.97 -90.44
CA VAL A 720 -24.03 30.83 -89.51
C VAL A 720 -24.56 30.70 -88.06
N ILE A 721 -25.86 30.48 -87.90
CA ILE A 721 -26.51 30.39 -86.58
C ILE A 721 -26.19 29.04 -85.91
N ILE A 722 -26.22 27.94 -86.67
CA ILE A 722 -26.04 26.58 -86.14
C ILE A 722 -24.65 26.41 -85.51
N ASN A 723 -23.58 26.77 -86.22
CA ASN A 723 -22.21 26.65 -85.70
C ASN A 723 -21.99 27.47 -84.42
N LYS A 724 -22.61 28.65 -84.32
CA LYS A 724 -22.46 29.55 -83.17
C LYS A 724 -23.21 29.08 -81.93
N LEU A 725 -24.33 28.36 -82.12
CA LEU A 725 -25.08 27.74 -81.04
C LEU A 725 -24.30 26.58 -80.40
N THR A 726 -23.73 25.69 -81.24
CA THR A 726 -22.91 24.56 -80.78
C THR A 726 -21.70 25.00 -79.97
N GLN A 727 -20.95 26.00 -80.45
CA GLN A 727 -19.76 26.51 -79.77
C GLN A 727 -20.08 27.10 -78.39
N THR A 728 -21.24 27.74 -78.24
CA THR A 728 -21.67 28.33 -76.96
C THR A 728 -22.07 27.26 -75.93
N PHE A 729 -22.65 26.15 -76.39
CA PHE A 729 -23.14 25.08 -75.50
C PHE A 729 -22.01 24.30 -74.82
N THR A 730 -20.90 24.06 -75.53
CA THR A 730 -19.72 23.35 -74.99
C THR A 730 -18.96 24.18 -73.93
N GLN A 731 -18.95 25.50 -74.08
CA GLN A 731 -18.23 26.41 -73.16
C GLN A 731 -18.88 26.45 -71.77
N CYS A 732 -20.21 26.49 -71.67
CA CYS A 732 -20.93 26.68 -70.40
C CYS A 732 -20.92 25.46 -69.45
N PHE A 733 -20.53 24.27 -69.94
CA PHE A 733 -20.48 23.04 -69.12
C PHE A 733 -19.09 22.70 -68.58
N SER A 734 -18.02 23.23 -69.17
CA SER A 734 -16.64 22.93 -68.77
C SER A 734 -16.28 23.62 -67.45
N ASP A 735 -16.55 24.93 -67.34
CA ASP A 735 -16.16 25.75 -66.18
C ASP A 735 -16.80 25.30 -64.84
N LYS A 736 -17.99 24.69 -64.89
CA LYS A 736 -18.69 24.23 -63.68
C LYS A 736 -18.17 22.90 -63.12
N LEU A 737 -17.45 22.09 -63.90
CA LEU A 737 -16.92 20.80 -63.45
C LEU A 737 -15.60 20.96 -62.67
N LEU A 738 -14.70 21.85 -63.11
CA LEU A 738 -13.44 22.12 -62.39
C LEU A 738 -13.69 22.69 -60.98
N ALA A 739 -14.67 23.60 -60.85
CA ALA A 739 -14.96 24.28 -59.58
C ALA A 739 -15.48 23.36 -58.46
N VAL A 740 -15.97 22.16 -58.79
CA VAL A 740 -16.45 21.17 -57.82
C VAL A 740 -15.31 20.26 -57.34
N TYR A 741 -14.46 19.78 -58.25
CA TYR A 741 -13.31 18.93 -57.87
C TYR A 741 -12.30 19.69 -57.01
N SER A 742 -12.02 20.96 -57.32
CA SER A 742 -11.07 21.80 -56.56
C SER A 742 -11.42 22.01 -55.08
N LYS A 743 -12.64 21.65 -54.62
CA LYS A 743 -13.05 21.75 -53.22
C LYS A 743 -13.16 20.40 -52.49
N ALA A 744 -12.87 19.29 -53.17
CA ALA A 744 -12.87 17.96 -52.57
C ALA A 744 -11.51 17.61 -51.96
N ASP A 745 -10.40 17.87 -52.67
CA ASP A 745 -9.06 17.40 -52.28
C ASP A 745 -8.53 18.04 -50.98
N GLU A 746 -8.81 19.33 -50.73
CA GLU A 746 -8.37 20.02 -49.50
C GLU A 746 -9.00 19.44 -48.21
N ALA A 747 -10.12 18.71 -48.32
CA ALA A 747 -10.82 18.11 -47.18
C ALA A 747 -10.30 16.71 -46.80
N VAL A 748 -9.53 16.05 -47.69
CA VAL A 748 -9.12 14.64 -47.51
C VAL A 748 -7.69 14.53 -46.93
N SER A 749 -6.81 15.51 -47.18
CA SER A 749 -5.40 15.49 -46.72
C SER A 749 -5.15 15.64 -45.21
N LEU A 750 -6.18 15.51 -44.36
CA LEU A 750 -6.06 15.55 -42.89
C LEU A 750 -6.54 14.26 -42.19
N LEU A 751 -6.97 13.24 -42.93
CA LEU A 751 -7.57 12.02 -42.38
C LEU A 751 -7.09 10.72 -43.04
N ASP A 752 -5.78 10.55 -43.27
CA ASP A 752 -5.21 9.20 -43.43
C ASP A 752 -3.73 9.11 -43.01
N ALA A 753 -3.51 8.76 -41.74
CA ALA A 753 -2.19 8.48 -41.16
C ALA A 753 -2.25 7.21 -40.28
N HIS A 754 -2.34 6.07 -40.95
CA HIS A 754 -2.08 4.72 -40.42
C HIS A 754 -0.90 4.10 -41.21
N GLY A 755 -0.10 3.17 -40.68
CA GLY A 755 -0.12 2.57 -39.35
C GLY A 755 1.04 1.58 -39.12
N PRO A 756 0.84 0.24 -39.22
CA PRO A 756 1.37 -0.68 -38.18
C PRO A 756 2.21 -1.88 -38.67
N THR A 757 2.85 -2.61 -37.74
CA THR A 757 3.37 -3.98 -37.97
C THR A 757 3.27 -4.92 -36.74
N SER A 758 2.33 -5.87 -36.81
CA SER A 758 2.45 -7.34 -36.61
C SER A 758 3.05 -8.00 -35.34
N GLU A 759 2.57 -9.22 -35.08
CA GLU A 759 2.85 -10.11 -33.93
C GLU A 759 3.83 -11.29 -34.23
N SER A 760 3.97 -12.20 -33.24
CA SER A 760 4.66 -13.52 -33.19
C SER A 760 6.08 -13.53 -32.60
N GLY A 761 6.54 -14.59 -31.91
CA GLY A 761 5.85 -15.80 -31.42
C GLY A 761 6.81 -16.84 -30.77
N HIS A 762 6.32 -17.61 -29.79
CA HIS A 762 6.97 -18.77 -29.11
C HIS A 762 8.24 -18.59 -28.23
N ALA A 763 8.00 -18.61 -26.90
CA ALA A 763 8.43 -19.63 -25.92
C ALA A 763 9.91 -20.03 -25.66
N ALA A 764 10.22 -20.03 -24.33
CA ALA A 764 10.96 -21.05 -23.55
C ALA A 764 12.33 -20.67 -22.91
N VAL A 765 12.68 -21.44 -21.87
CA VAL A 765 13.97 -21.55 -21.13
C VAL A 765 14.23 -20.57 -19.96
N ARG A 766 14.16 -21.14 -18.74
CA ARG A 766 14.72 -20.70 -17.43
C ARG A 766 16.29 -20.83 -17.43
N PRO A 767 17.08 -20.30 -16.46
CA PRO A 767 16.74 -20.13 -15.04
C PRO A 767 17.32 -18.90 -14.27
N THR A 768 16.90 -18.79 -13.00
CA THR A 768 17.61 -18.21 -11.82
C THR A 768 18.33 -16.85 -11.96
N GLY A 769 17.71 -15.84 -11.33
CA GLY A 769 18.34 -14.83 -10.50
C GLY A 769 17.55 -14.72 -9.20
#